data_AF-A0A0F5J749-F1
#
_entry.id   AF-A0A0F5J749-F1
#
_cell.length_a   1.000
_cell.length_b   1.000
_cell.length_c   1.000
_cell.angle_alpha   90.00
_cell.angle_beta   90.00
_cell.angle_gamma   90.00
#
_symmetry.space_group_name_H-M   'P 1'
#
loop_
_entity.id
_entity.type
_entity.pdbx_description
1 polymer ?
#
loop_
_entity_poly.entity_id
_entity_poly.type
_entity_poly.pdbx_seq_one_letter_code
_entity_poly.pdbx_strand_id
1 'polypeptide(L)'
;MNTIYSIMEHYKRVTKYWRDSLVDKQFSQGKYKFSNLAKSFLLNDKNNFFRVNNKNVLCNLFSGEDSTVETFYIPFSHKKITSHNKHEKDYRPEILFPIIFKVQVSENGFIYPIEKPIIPRDLLLPLDKEDFFIGNMDDYDLFVTQNDIPKFEFSETSEWEKYYSENIESQYQKGLIEYLLRESIIDNERAQEDCKKLIKSLNRNKTVKKKFLCAQGKYNEDWSKTIEDKLTDDGIFYKHIESYITKWNDYFEYIDKLLDKVIVSGDIFSGYEKTNSAYFTNGELNISSKITAVYEDIYTRDKNPDLSLFQNYATIEEEKEIPVADSNLFFSKRLGHNNNVYPLADAQRTAVSALLSGKQGEILPVNGPPGTGKTTMLLSVVACLWVENAVKEVEPPVIIANSTNNQAVTNIIDAFAKDFSKGIGDFAGRWIDDVKSFGSYFVSSMRSAEAREKGYITEDAVKDMETEDFYIKAKESFLSRSGKTFINKDITVEESVRELHQLLIDKKSLLADIEKTYRNYHELGNLISETLKIDYKNREAIIEFGRTLTEHKKDVEIIEDKWERYLASESMLLTALSFLPFIRKKRNLKAKVFAKENNFSLYIDINDMDAERFISSIKYKKEVLLSDIQKYDAFIMALNNCTATLDKLENGIDPNSAFIEIDKKADTKIRFEMFLIATHYWEGQWLIEMEKLIEKGHLSNTHWKYKNICENNWRRRMKITPCAVMTSYMLPNYFSFSRKIHDNLNKSDYLYDFIDLLIVDEAGQVSPEVAGAGFSLAKKALVIGDTKQIPPISKLTKSIDIGNLHKANLISKNQGIEKIDENYKELQDKGIASDGGSVMKIAQNRAKYYPEKKLERGLYLYEHRRCYNNIIAYCNELCYKGVLKPMRGEALEDSLLPSMGYLNIEGKCQNILGSKQNELEAKVIAGWIITNYKKLRKAYNGEEIKDIVAVVTPFRQQSIKIAGYLKEPKDKSLKDELSQITVGTVHSLQGAERKVVLFSPTYSRHNKGSFIDNDKSMLNVAVSRAKDSFLVFGDMSLFNRQSISPTGLLSKYLFENEKNELSYEHQYSKIFLREDLVSKENPPKILMNYKEHDAFLKNIFNEATNRIVIISPWIIYSTIEKNGYDKLLSGKNAKITIYTDEKFNTCTQNKPDKKKEEEFELTLKKLKDLGVEVIVKNNIHSKIVVKDNDTMCIGSFNWFSAQRGGKYCNTEHSIVYQGENIKEEIDNVINQLK
;
A
#
# COMPACT_ATOMS: atom_id res chain seq x y z
N MET A 1 15.06 -47.19 11.17
CA MET A 1 15.26 -45.74 10.87
C MET A 1 14.33 -44.87 11.73
N ASN A 2 14.34 -44.99 13.07
CA ASN A 2 13.37 -44.30 13.95
C ASN A 2 14.00 -43.43 15.05
N THR A 3 15.21 -42.90 14.84
CA THR A 3 15.92 -42.13 15.90
C THR A 3 16.63 -40.85 15.42
N ILE A 4 16.30 -40.34 14.22
CA ILE A 4 16.85 -39.07 13.69
C ILE A 4 15.81 -37.92 13.69
N TYR A 5 14.52 -38.19 13.93
CA TYR A 5 13.48 -37.15 14.06
C TYR A 5 13.45 -36.47 15.44
N SER A 6 14.62 -36.19 16.01
CA SER A 6 14.78 -35.40 17.24
C SER A 6 14.58 -33.90 16.93
N ILE A 7 13.41 -33.37 17.28
CA ILE A 7 13.06 -31.95 17.46
C ILE A 7 13.62 -31.00 16.40
N MET A 8 13.01 -30.98 15.22
CA MET A 8 13.25 -29.94 14.22
C MET A 8 12.91 -28.56 14.81
N GLU A 9 13.84 -27.59 14.74
CA GLU A 9 13.65 -26.22 15.23
C GLU A 9 12.38 -25.58 14.65
N HIS A 10 11.68 -24.77 15.45
CA HIS A 10 10.37 -24.23 15.07
C HIS A 10 10.39 -23.47 13.74
N TYR A 11 11.38 -22.60 13.56
CA TYR A 11 11.47 -21.81 12.33
C TYR A 11 11.68 -22.69 11.09
N LYS A 12 12.38 -23.85 11.19
CA LYS A 12 12.51 -24.81 10.08
C LYS A 12 11.18 -25.46 9.72
N ARG A 13 10.28 -25.68 10.69
CA ARG A 13 8.89 -26.11 10.45
C ARG A 13 8.13 -25.04 9.66
N VAL A 14 8.22 -23.79 10.06
CA VAL A 14 7.60 -22.66 9.35
C VAL A 14 8.19 -22.48 7.95
N THR A 15 9.51 -22.59 7.78
CA THR A 15 10.18 -22.57 6.46
C THR A 15 9.64 -23.66 5.54
N LYS A 16 9.51 -24.90 6.03
CA LYS A 16 8.94 -26.01 5.26
C LYS A 16 7.50 -25.72 4.85
N TYR A 17 6.68 -25.23 5.78
CA TYR A 17 5.30 -24.85 5.52
C TYR A 17 5.18 -23.76 4.43
N TRP A 18 5.95 -22.68 4.54
CA TRP A 18 5.92 -21.59 3.57
C TRP A 18 6.45 -22.01 2.20
N ARG A 19 7.49 -22.84 2.17
CA ARG A 19 7.99 -23.46 0.93
C ARG A 19 6.89 -24.27 0.24
N ASP A 20 6.25 -25.19 0.96
CA ASP A 20 5.22 -26.06 0.40
C ASP A 20 3.99 -25.25 -0.01
N SER A 21 3.64 -24.19 0.73
CA SER A 21 2.55 -23.27 0.36
C SER A 21 2.85 -22.46 -0.90
N LEU A 22 4.09 -22.04 -1.12
CA LEU A 22 4.49 -21.38 -2.37
C LEU A 22 4.45 -22.34 -3.56
N VAL A 23 4.93 -23.57 -3.37
CA VAL A 23 4.88 -24.63 -4.39
C VAL A 23 3.42 -24.90 -4.73
N ASP A 24 2.57 -25.16 -3.74
CA ASP A 24 1.16 -25.44 -4.00
C ASP A 24 0.44 -24.25 -4.66
N LYS A 25 0.75 -22.99 -4.31
CA LYS A 25 0.22 -21.82 -5.03
C LYS A 25 0.56 -21.80 -6.52
N GLN A 26 1.63 -22.47 -6.94
CA GLN A 26 2.03 -22.62 -8.35
C GLN A 26 1.35 -23.82 -9.03
N PHE A 27 1.03 -24.89 -8.27
CA PHE A 27 0.58 -26.19 -8.79
C PHE A 27 -0.85 -26.59 -8.40
N SER A 28 -1.59 -25.73 -7.68
CA SER A 28 -2.92 -26.03 -7.15
C SER A 28 -4.07 -25.71 -8.08
N GLN A 29 -3.87 -25.55 -9.40
CA GLN A 29 -4.97 -25.22 -10.31
C GLN A 29 -4.99 -26.12 -11.55
N GLY A 30 -5.86 -27.12 -11.51
CA GLY A 30 -6.30 -27.94 -12.63
C GLY A 30 -7.68 -27.53 -13.17
N LYS A 31 -8.42 -26.65 -12.47
CA LYS A 31 -9.74 -26.15 -12.89
C LYS A 31 -9.64 -24.81 -13.64
N TYR A 32 -10.12 -24.77 -14.89
CA TYR A 32 -10.08 -23.57 -15.75
C TYR A 32 -11.42 -23.24 -16.42
N LYS A 33 -11.58 -21.95 -16.80
CA LYS A 33 -12.67 -21.45 -17.66
C LYS A 33 -12.21 -21.32 -19.11
N PHE A 34 -13.13 -21.45 -20.07
CA PHE A 34 -12.83 -21.32 -21.51
C PHE A 34 -12.12 -20.01 -21.86
N SER A 35 -12.50 -18.91 -21.22
CA SER A 35 -11.93 -17.57 -21.46
C SER A 35 -10.45 -17.43 -21.09
N ASN A 36 -9.90 -18.39 -20.35
CA ASN A 36 -8.53 -18.33 -19.83
C ASN A 36 -7.54 -19.12 -20.70
N LEU A 37 -8.01 -20.05 -21.54
CA LEU A 37 -7.15 -20.89 -22.39
C LEU A 37 -6.22 -20.05 -23.28
N ALA A 38 -6.80 -19.19 -24.13
CA ALA A 38 -6.02 -18.41 -25.11
C ALA A 38 -5.13 -17.31 -24.50
N LYS A 39 -5.28 -17.01 -23.20
CA LYS A 39 -4.48 -15.97 -22.51
C LYS A 39 -3.26 -16.55 -21.81
N SER A 40 -3.37 -17.77 -21.31
CA SER A 40 -2.41 -18.37 -20.39
C SER A 40 -1.69 -19.58 -20.98
N PHE A 41 -2.25 -20.17 -22.04
CA PHE A 41 -1.75 -21.40 -22.64
C PHE A 41 -1.56 -21.24 -24.15
N LEU A 42 -0.48 -21.84 -24.66
CA LEU A 42 -0.25 -22.08 -26.07
C LEU A 42 -0.81 -23.46 -26.41
N LEU A 43 -1.74 -23.51 -27.37
CA LEU A 43 -2.37 -24.74 -27.83
C LEU A 43 -1.42 -25.49 -28.77
N ASN A 44 -1.14 -26.75 -28.46
CA ASN A 44 -0.48 -27.71 -29.35
C ASN A 44 -1.55 -28.67 -29.88
N ASP A 45 -1.83 -28.60 -31.18
CA ASP A 45 -3.10 -29.07 -31.76
C ASP A 45 -3.34 -30.58 -31.65
N LYS A 46 -2.31 -31.38 -31.33
CA LYS A 46 -2.40 -32.85 -31.16
C LYS A 46 -1.74 -33.34 -29.88
N ASN A 47 -2.42 -34.25 -29.18
CA ASN A 47 -1.92 -35.01 -28.03
C ASN A 47 -0.94 -36.11 -28.45
N ASN A 48 -0.13 -36.56 -27.49
CA ASN A 48 0.85 -37.64 -27.65
C ASN A 48 1.95 -37.36 -28.68
N PHE A 49 2.16 -36.07 -28.98
CA PHE A 49 3.25 -35.64 -29.84
C PHE A 49 4.49 -35.38 -28.98
N PHE A 50 5.56 -36.10 -29.28
CA PHE A 50 6.89 -35.92 -28.69
C PHE A 50 7.61 -34.65 -29.20
N ARG A 51 6.91 -33.82 -29.98
CA ARG A 51 7.38 -32.60 -30.62
C ARG A 51 6.25 -31.56 -30.71
N VAL A 52 6.58 -30.28 -30.60
CA VAL A 52 5.66 -29.17 -30.89
C VAL A 52 5.28 -29.23 -32.37
N ASN A 53 3.99 -29.46 -32.64
CA ASN A 53 3.50 -29.69 -34.01
C ASN A 53 3.19 -28.40 -34.77
N ASN A 54 3.04 -27.29 -34.04
CA ASN A 54 2.74 -25.99 -34.61
C ASN A 54 3.97 -25.07 -34.52
N LYS A 55 4.52 -24.67 -35.68
CA LYS A 55 5.72 -23.83 -35.73
C LYS A 55 5.51 -22.45 -35.08
N ASN A 56 4.28 -21.92 -35.07
CA ASN A 56 3.97 -20.66 -34.38
C ASN A 56 4.02 -20.81 -32.85
N VAL A 57 3.59 -21.96 -32.31
CA VAL A 57 3.71 -22.28 -30.89
C VAL A 57 5.18 -22.39 -30.49
N LEU A 58 5.98 -23.09 -31.31
CA LEU A 58 7.42 -23.19 -31.10
C LEU A 58 8.11 -21.82 -31.11
N CYS A 59 7.79 -20.96 -32.08
CA CYS A 59 8.32 -19.60 -32.13
C CYS A 59 7.90 -18.75 -30.92
N ASN A 60 6.71 -18.97 -30.35
CA ASN A 60 6.26 -18.26 -29.15
C ASN A 60 6.94 -18.75 -27.87
N LEU A 61 7.41 -20.00 -27.83
CA LEU A 61 8.16 -20.53 -26.69
C LEU A 61 9.60 -19.97 -26.62
N PHE A 62 10.20 -19.60 -27.76
CA PHE A 62 11.60 -19.17 -27.86
C PHE A 62 11.75 -17.65 -28.05
N SER A 63 12.45 -16.97 -27.13
CA SER A 63 12.73 -15.53 -27.20
C SER A 63 14.00 -15.16 -27.98
N GLY A 64 14.68 -16.13 -28.60
CA GLY A 64 15.68 -15.90 -29.65
C GLY A 64 17.17 -16.01 -29.27
N GLU A 65 17.51 -16.48 -28.06
CA GLU A 65 18.92 -16.69 -27.65
C GLU A 65 19.23 -18.09 -27.06
N ASP A 66 18.23 -18.83 -26.56
CA ASP A 66 18.43 -20.13 -25.94
C ASP A 66 18.21 -21.31 -26.91
N SER A 67 19.04 -22.36 -26.82
CA SER A 67 18.92 -23.59 -27.63
C SER A 67 17.82 -24.54 -27.11
N THR A 68 17.38 -24.36 -25.86
CA THR A 68 16.29 -25.12 -25.24
C THR A 68 15.48 -24.21 -24.31
N VAL A 69 14.20 -24.50 -24.09
CA VAL A 69 13.31 -23.75 -23.19
C VAL A 69 12.60 -24.70 -22.24
N GLU A 70 12.65 -24.42 -20.94
CA GLU A 70 11.85 -25.12 -19.95
C GLU A 70 10.44 -24.52 -19.83
N THR A 71 9.40 -25.35 -19.90
CA THR A 71 8.01 -24.92 -19.74
C THR A 71 7.15 -26.05 -19.15
N PHE A 72 5.93 -25.75 -18.72
CA PHE A 72 4.97 -26.77 -18.33
C PHE A 72 4.17 -27.27 -19.53
N TYR A 73 3.97 -28.58 -19.55
CA TYR A 73 3.23 -29.32 -20.55
C TYR A 73 2.01 -30.00 -19.91
N ILE A 74 0.88 -29.84 -20.57
CA ILE A 74 -0.39 -30.47 -20.24
C ILE A 74 -0.71 -31.41 -21.41
N PRO A 75 -0.62 -32.72 -21.21
CA PRO A 75 -0.71 -33.68 -22.31
C PRO A 75 -2.12 -33.83 -22.88
N PHE A 76 -3.16 -33.44 -22.12
CA PHE A 76 -4.56 -33.47 -22.53
C PHE A 76 -5.44 -32.67 -21.57
N SER A 77 -6.66 -32.37 -21.98
CA SER A 77 -7.68 -31.74 -21.13
C SER A 77 -9.03 -32.43 -21.20
N HIS A 78 -9.88 -32.19 -20.22
CA HIS A 78 -11.28 -32.60 -20.24
C HIS A 78 -12.17 -31.36 -20.30
N LYS A 79 -13.00 -31.28 -21.33
CA LYS A 79 -13.86 -30.14 -21.62
C LYS A 79 -15.32 -30.48 -21.32
N LYS A 80 -16.02 -29.66 -20.54
CA LYS A 80 -17.41 -29.91 -20.16
C LYS A 80 -18.32 -29.96 -21.41
N ILE A 81 -19.12 -31.02 -21.54
CA ILE A 81 -20.11 -31.17 -22.60
C ILE A 81 -21.27 -30.19 -22.34
N THR A 82 -21.60 -29.35 -23.30
CA THR A 82 -22.71 -28.39 -23.19
C THR A 82 -23.89 -28.84 -24.06
N SER A 83 -24.94 -29.36 -23.45
CA SER A 83 -26.21 -29.64 -24.14
C SER A 83 -27.05 -28.36 -24.22
N HIS A 84 -27.51 -28.01 -25.41
CA HIS A 84 -28.44 -26.90 -25.61
C HIS A 84 -29.68 -27.04 -24.69
N ASN A 85 -29.99 -25.96 -23.97
CA ASN A 85 -31.25 -25.71 -23.24
C ASN A 85 -31.54 -26.41 -21.89
N LYS A 86 -30.54 -26.61 -21.02
CA LYS A 86 -30.77 -26.62 -19.55
C LYS A 86 -29.47 -26.35 -18.80
N HIS A 87 -29.34 -25.15 -18.23
CA HIS A 87 -28.31 -24.91 -17.21
C HIS A 87 -28.77 -25.56 -15.90
N GLU A 88 -28.59 -26.88 -15.77
CA GLU A 88 -28.52 -27.46 -14.44
C GLU A 88 -27.32 -26.84 -13.71
N LYS A 89 -27.54 -26.42 -12.46
CA LYS A 89 -26.48 -25.96 -11.54
C LYS A 89 -25.60 -27.16 -11.19
N ASP A 90 -24.73 -27.57 -12.10
CA ASP A 90 -23.68 -28.54 -11.81
C ASP A 90 -22.36 -27.80 -11.61
N TYR A 91 -21.81 -27.90 -10.40
CA TYR A 91 -20.57 -27.29 -9.91
C TYR A 91 -19.29 -27.78 -10.63
N ARG A 92 -19.42 -28.68 -11.62
CA ARG A 92 -18.33 -29.13 -12.50
C ARG A 92 -17.61 -27.98 -13.26
N PRO A 93 -16.26 -27.87 -13.18
CA PRO A 93 -15.43 -26.96 -13.97
C PRO A 93 -15.67 -27.01 -15.49
N GLU A 94 -15.42 -25.91 -16.20
CA GLU A 94 -15.56 -25.87 -17.68
C GLU A 94 -14.46 -26.68 -18.38
N ILE A 95 -13.22 -26.58 -17.89
CA ILE A 95 -12.05 -27.33 -18.37
C ILE A 95 -11.29 -27.90 -17.17
N LEU A 96 -10.84 -29.13 -17.32
CA LEU A 96 -10.01 -29.84 -16.37
C LEU A 96 -8.65 -30.19 -16.99
N PHE A 97 -7.57 -29.87 -16.29
CA PHE A 97 -6.22 -30.39 -16.56
C PHE A 97 -5.87 -31.41 -15.47
N PRO A 98 -6.10 -32.70 -15.71
CA PRO A 98 -5.86 -33.72 -14.69
C PRO A 98 -4.37 -33.99 -14.47
N ILE A 99 -3.50 -33.64 -15.43
CA ILE A 99 -2.05 -33.89 -15.36
C ILE A 99 -1.30 -32.66 -15.86
N ILE A 100 -0.25 -32.28 -15.14
CA ILE A 100 0.70 -31.23 -15.51
C ILE A 100 2.11 -31.71 -15.16
N PHE A 101 3.09 -31.47 -16.03
CA PHE A 101 4.52 -31.67 -15.71
C PHE A 101 5.41 -30.70 -16.46
N LYS A 102 6.65 -30.59 -15.99
CA LYS A 102 7.66 -29.76 -16.62
C LYS A 102 8.38 -30.52 -17.72
N VAL A 103 8.60 -29.82 -18.83
CA VAL A 103 9.33 -30.31 -20.00
C VAL A 103 10.39 -29.30 -20.42
N GLN A 104 11.45 -29.80 -21.05
CA GLN A 104 12.40 -29.01 -21.81
C GLN A 104 12.08 -29.18 -23.29
N VAL A 105 11.94 -28.08 -24.03
CA VAL A 105 11.66 -28.08 -25.46
C VAL A 105 12.93 -27.67 -26.20
N SER A 106 13.37 -28.41 -27.22
CA SER A 106 14.53 -28.04 -28.06
C SER A 106 14.17 -27.01 -29.14
N GLU A 107 15.17 -26.32 -29.71
CA GLU A 107 14.94 -25.35 -30.80
C GLU A 107 14.22 -25.95 -32.02
N ASN A 108 14.36 -27.26 -32.23
CA ASN A 108 13.67 -28.01 -33.28
C ASN A 108 12.25 -28.45 -32.88
N GLY A 109 11.88 -28.23 -31.62
CA GLY A 109 10.56 -28.45 -31.04
C GLY A 109 10.38 -29.78 -30.34
N PHE A 110 11.41 -30.61 -30.14
CA PHE A 110 11.27 -31.86 -29.40
C PHE A 110 11.04 -31.60 -27.92
N ILE A 111 10.20 -32.41 -27.28
CA ILE A 111 9.70 -32.20 -25.91
C ILE A 111 10.28 -33.29 -24.99
N TYR A 112 11.03 -32.90 -23.97
CA TYR A 112 11.68 -33.81 -23.03
C TYR A 112 11.10 -33.62 -21.63
N PRO A 113 10.37 -34.59 -21.07
CA PRO A 113 9.94 -34.54 -19.66
C PRO A 113 11.13 -34.47 -18.71
N ILE A 114 11.14 -33.49 -17.81
CA ILE A 114 12.22 -33.30 -16.82
C ILE A 114 11.75 -33.46 -15.37
N GLU A 115 10.44 -33.52 -15.13
CA GLU A 115 9.83 -33.72 -13.80
C GLU A 115 8.71 -34.76 -13.87
N LYS A 116 8.28 -35.31 -12.72
CA LYS A 116 7.14 -36.24 -12.63
C LYS A 116 5.83 -35.60 -13.12
N PRO A 117 4.89 -36.36 -13.71
CA PRO A 117 3.51 -35.90 -13.88
C PRO A 117 2.82 -35.75 -12.52
N ILE A 118 2.19 -34.60 -12.34
CA ILE A 118 1.50 -34.19 -11.12
C ILE A 118 0.01 -34.02 -11.42
N ILE A 119 -0.84 -34.54 -10.54
CA ILE A 119 -2.27 -34.21 -10.54
C ILE A 119 -2.44 -32.92 -9.73
N PRO A 120 -3.02 -31.84 -10.29
CA PRO A 120 -3.19 -30.59 -9.56
C PRO A 120 -3.95 -30.75 -8.24
N ARG A 121 -3.48 -30.04 -7.21
CA ARG A 121 -3.96 -30.23 -5.83
C ARG A 121 -5.45 -29.89 -5.64
N ASP A 122 -6.01 -28.95 -6.39
CA ASP A 122 -7.44 -28.59 -6.38
C ASP A 122 -8.36 -29.68 -6.98
N LEU A 123 -7.78 -30.76 -7.51
CA LEU A 123 -8.50 -31.93 -7.99
C LEU A 123 -8.45 -33.11 -7.01
N LEU A 124 -7.75 -32.99 -5.87
CA LEU A 124 -7.54 -34.08 -4.91
C LEU A 124 -8.17 -33.77 -3.54
N LEU A 125 -8.79 -34.76 -2.90
CA LEU A 125 -9.30 -34.65 -1.53
C LEU A 125 -8.16 -34.62 -0.50
N PRO A 126 -8.37 -33.95 0.67
CA PRO A 126 -9.58 -33.25 1.09
C PRO A 126 -9.69 -31.81 0.51
N LEU A 127 -10.93 -31.42 0.15
CA LEU A 127 -11.36 -30.07 -0.29
C LEU A 127 -12.58 -29.61 0.52
N ASP A 128 -12.96 -28.33 0.44
CA ASP A 128 -14.15 -27.79 1.12
C ASP A 128 -15.44 -28.52 0.64
N LYS A 129 -16.46 -28.62 1.51
CA LYS A 129 -17.74 -29.28 1.16
C LYS A 129 -18.37 -28.56 -0.04
N GLU A 130 -18.69 -29.32 -1.09
CA GLU A 130 -19.25 -28.91 -2.40
C GLU A 130 -18.24 -28.63 -3.54
N ASP A 131 -16.93 -28.81 -3.33
CA ASP A 131 -15.93 -28.58 -4.38
C ASP A 131 -15.68 -29.82 -5.26
N PHE A 132 -15.55 -29.66 -6.58
CA PHE A 132 -15.31 -30.76 -7.52
C PHE A 132 -13.91 -31.37 -7.34
N PHE A 133 -13.78 -32.69 -7.29
CA PHE A 133 -12.50 -33.42 -7.21
C PHE A 133 -12.54 -34.68 -8.09
N ILE A 134 -11.37 -35.22 -8.41
CA ILE A 134 -11.24 -36.49 -9.16
C ILE A 134 -10.61 -37.61 -8.33
N GLY A 135 -9.81 -37.29 -7.31
CA GLY A 135 -8.99 -38.28 -6.59
C GLY A 135 -8.72 -37.94 -5.12
N ASN A 136 -7.92 -38.77 -4.45
CA ASN A 136 -7.45 -38.53 -3.07
C ASN A 136 -5.93 -38.30 -3.05
N MET A 137 -5.47 -37.36 -2.21
CA MET A 137 -4.04 -37.07 -2.02
C MET A 137 -3.27 -38.28 -1.45
N ASP A 138 -3.88 -39.07 -0.57
CA ASP A 138 -3.21 -40.24 0.02
C ASP A 138 -2.86 -41.31 -1.03
N ASP A 139 -3.76 -41.52 -2.01
CA ASP A 139 -3.55 -42.46 -3.11
C ASP A 139 -2.49 -41.94 -4.09
N TYR A 140 -2.45 -40.63 -4.32
CA TYR A 140 -1.42 -39.96 -5.11
C TYR A 140 -0.04 -40.12 -4.49
N ASP A 141 0.11 -39.79 -3.20
CA ASP A 141 1.38 -39.87 -2.47
C ASP A 141 1.90 -41.32 -2.40
N LEU A 142 1.00 -42.28 -2.20
CA LEU A 142 1.34 -43.70 -2.19
C LEU A 142 1.87 -44.17 -3.55
N PHE A 143 1.19 -43.81 -4.64
CA PHE A 143 1.60 -44.18 -5.99
C PHE A 143 2.96 -43.59 -6.36
N VAL A 144 3.17 -42.29 -6.11
CA VAL A 144 4.42 -41.58 -6.43
C VAL A 144 5.62 -42.09 -5.62
N THR A 145 5.37 -42.65 -4.42
CA THR A 145 6.39 -43.26 -3.57
C THR A 145 6.79 -44.66 -4.03
N GLN A 146 5.87 -45.42 -4.63
CA GLN A 146 6.09 -46.82 -5.01
C GLN A 146 6.58 -47.02 -6.45
N ASN A 147 6.44 -46.01 -7.31
CA ASN A 147 6.74 -46.12 -8.74
C ASN A 147 7.86 -45.15 -9.15
N ASP A 148 8.85 -45.68 -9.87
CA ASP A 148 9.93 -44.92 -10.47
C ASP A 148 9.50 -44.27 -11.81
N ILE A 149 10.11 -43.14 -12.13
CA ILE A 149 9.82 -42.38 -13.36
C ILE A 149 10.70 -42.90 -14.50
N PRO A 150 10.16 -43.01 -15.72
CA PRO A 150 10.99 -43.05 -16.92
C PRO A 150 11.86 -41.77 -17.00
N LYS A 151 13.19 -41.91 -16.92
CA LYS A 151 14.14 -40.78 -17.03
C LYS A 151 14.50 -40.52 -18.49
N PHE A 152 14.42 -39.25 -18.92
CA PHE A 152 15.00 -38.78 -20.18
C PHE A 152 16.44 -38.29 -19.92
N GLU A 153 17.45 -39.13 -20.17
CA GLU A 153 18.85 -38.72 -20.07
C GLU A 153 19.28 -37.93 -21.32
N PHE A 154 19.79 -36.72 -21.12
CA PHE A 154 20.10 -35.76 -22.20
C PHE A 154 21.36 -36.12 -23.01
N SER A 155 22.15 -37.11 -22.57
CA SER A 155 23.40 -37.53 -23.22
C SER A 155 23.22 -38.37 -24.49
N GLU A 156 21.98 -38.73 -24.85
CA GLU A 156 21.65 -39.51 -26.06
C GLU A 156 21.09 -38.65 -27.22
N THR A 157 21.17 -37.31 -27.15
CA THR A 157 20.45 -36.37 -28.03
C THR A 157 21.04 -36.16 -29.44
N SER A 158 22.05 -36.91 -29.90
CA SER A 158 22.88 -36.45 -31.02
C SER A 158 22.50 -36.89 -32.44
N GLU A 159 21.70 -37.95 -32.64
CA GLU A 159 21.52 -38.51 -34.00
C GLU A 159 20.22 -38.08 -34.71
N TRP A 160 19.06 -38.20 -34.07
CA TRP A 160 17.80 -37.86 -34.75
C TRP A 160 17.51 -36.36 -34.81
N GLU A 161 17.87 -35.58 -33.78
CA GLU A 161 17.73 -34.10 -33.85
C GLU A 161 18.67 -33.53 -34.92
N LYS A 162 19.86 -34.13 -35.07
CA LYS A 162 20.80 -33.78 -36.14
C LYS A 162 20.22 -34.12 -37.52
N TYR A 163 19.67 -35.32 -37.69
CA TYR A 163 18.97 -35.69 -38.91
C TYR A 163 17.80 -34.75 -39.23
N TYR A 164 17.00 -34.39 -38.22
CA TYR A 164 15.88 -33.45 -38.36
C TYR A 164 16.37 -32.05 -38.79
N SER A 165 17.42 -31.56 -38.15
CA SER A 165 18.02 -30.26 -38.48
C SER A 165 18.58 -30.23 -39.92
N GLU A 166 19.30 -31.28 -40.32
CA GLU A 166 19.98 -31.35 -41.62
C GLU A 166 18.99 -31.55 -42.78
N ASN A 167 17.98 -32.41 -42.60
CA ASN A 167 17.10 -32.84 -43.70
C ASN A 167 15.76 -32.10 -43.74
N ILE A 168 15.20 -31.72 -42.58
CA ILE A 168 13.83 -31.20 -42.49
C ILE A 168 13.83 -29.70 -42.23
N GLU A 169 14.56 -29.22 -41.22
CA GLU A 169 14.62 -27.80 -40.88
C GLU A 169 15.33 -26.97 -41.97
N SER A 170 16.34 -27.53 -42.63
CA SER A 170 16.99 -26.92 -43.80
C SER A 170 16.02 -26.65 -44.96
N GLN A 171 15.05 -27.55 -45.19
CA GLN A 171 14.02 -27.36 -46.23
C GLN A 171 13.05 -26.24 -45.85
N TYR A 172 12.68 -26.15 -44.57
CA TYR A 172 11.83 -25.07 -44.05
C TYR A 172 12.48 -23.71 -44.28
N GLN A 173 13.76 -23.57 -43.92
CA GLN A 173 14.48 -22.30 -44.02
C GLN A 173 14.57 -21.82 -45.46
N LYS A 174 14.86 -22.73 -46.41
CA LYS A 174 14.89 -22.42 -47.84
C LYS A 174 13.51 -22.00 -48.37
N GLY A 175 12.48 -22.79 -48.06
CA GLY A 175 11.11 -22.50 -48.53
C GLY A 175 10.52 -21.23 -47.90
N LEU A 176 10.88 -20.88 -46.66
CA LEU A 176 10.47 -19.62 -46.04
C LEU A 176 11.10 -18.41 -46.77
N ILE A 177 12.38 -18.49 -47.14
CA ILE A 177 13.05 -17.43 -47.91
C ILE A 177 12.37 -17.27 -49.28
N GLU A 178 12.08 -18.36 -49.98
CA GLU A 178 11.35 -18.35 -51.26
C GLU A 178 9.94 -17.75 -51.11
N TYR A 179 9.25 -18.08 -50.03
CA TYR A 179 7.93 -17.52 -49.73
C TYR A 179 7.99 -16.01 -49.47
N LEU A 180 8.98 -15.55 -48.69
CA LEU A 180 9.17 -14.13 -48.38
C LEU A 180 9.56 -13.32 -49.64
N LEU A 181 10.33 -13.90 -50.55
CA LEU A 181 10.62 -13.32 -51.88
C LEU A 181 9.33 -13.19 -52.70
N ARG A 182 8.53 -14.26 -52.77
CA ARG A 182 7.27 -14.27 -53.53
C ARG A 182 6.29 -13.21 -53.03
N GLU A 183 6.20 -13.02 -51.72
CA GLU A 183 5.34 -12.00 -51.10
C GLU A 183 5.96 -10.58 -51.10
N SER A 184 7.11 -10.38 -51.77
CA SER A 184 7.81 -9.08 -51.86
C SER A 184 8.14 -8.46 -50.49
N ILE A 185 8.48 -9.29 -49.50
CA ILE A 185 8.88 -8.86 -48.15
C ILE A 185 10.40 -8.67 -48.06
N ILE A 186 11.15 -9.41 -48.87
CA ILE A 186 12.60 -9.33 -49.01
C ILE A 186 12.97 -9.23 -50.50
N ASP A 187 14.13 -8.68 -50.82
CA ASP A 187 14.65 -8.55 -52.19
C ASP A 187 15.68 -9.66 -52.50
N ASN A 188 16.01 -9.85 -53.78
CA ASN A 188 16.94 -10.90 -54.23
C ASN A 188 18.34 -10.84 -53.58
N GLU A 189 18.83 -9.66 -53.20
CA GLU A 189 20.09 -9.54 -52.45
C GLU A 189 19.98 -10.12 -51.04
N ARG A 190 18.86 -9.88 -50.35
CA ARG A 190 18.63 -10.35 -48.96
C ARG A 190 18.26 -11.83 -48.89
N ALA A 191 17.78 -12.41 -49.98
CA ALA A 191 17.51 -13.84 -50.06
C ALA A 191 18.78 -14.72 -50.00
N GLN A 192 19.95 -14.13 -50.20
CA GLN A 192 21.25 -14.83 -50.06
C GLN A 192 21.80 -14.78 -48.63
N GLU A 193 21.16 -14.04 -47.71
CA GLU A 193 21.57 -13.98 -46.31
C GLU A 193 21.20 -15.26 -45.54
N ASP A 194 21.98 -15.56 -44.49
CA ASP A 194 21.64 -16.60 -43.52
C ASP A 194 20.24 -16.33 -42.91
N CYS A 195 19.37 -17.34 -42.91
CA CYS A 195 17.97 -17.19 -42.51
C CYS A 195 17.83 -16.64 -41.08
N LYS A 196 18.69 -17.05 -40.12
CA LYS A 196 18.67 -16.54 -38.74
C LYS A 196 19.06 -15.06 -38.70
N LYS A 197 20.06 -14.63 -39.49
CA LYS A 197 20.45 -13.21 -39.61
C LYS A 197 19.36 -12.35 -40.28
N LEU A 198 18.72 -12.87 -41.33
CA LEU A 198 17.63 -12.21 -42.04
C LEU A 198 16.42 -11.99 -41.11
N ILE A 199 16.00 -12.99 -40.35
CA ILE A 199 14.89 -12.88 -39.39
C ILE A 199 15.22 -11.82 -38.32
N LYS A 200 16.48 -11.75 -37.85
CA LYS A 200 16.93 -10.75 -36.87
C LYS A 200 16.90 -9.32 -37.44
N SER A 201 17.22 -9.14 -38.71
CA SER A 201 17.21 -7.82 -39.37
C SER A 201 15.77 -7.33 -39.61
N LEU A 202 14.87 -8.20 -40.07
CA LEU A 202 13.46 -7.90 -40.32
C LEU A 202 12.68 -7.52 -39.05
N ASN A 203 13.10 -8.04 -37.89
CA ASN A 203 12.50 -7.75 -36.60
C ASN A 203 12.86 -6.37 -36.00
N ARG A 204 13.82 -5.63 -36.57
CA ARG A 204 14.25 -4.30 -36.08
C ARG A 204 13.34 -3.15 -36.51
N ASN A 205 12.65 -3.27 -37.65
CA ASN A 205 11.76 -2.22 -38.18
C ASN A 205 10.29 -2.57 -37.94
N LYS A 206 9.56 -1.74 -37.17
CA LYS A 206 8.15 -1.99 -36.78
C LYS A 206 7.21 -2.29 -37.96
N THR A 207 7.37 -1.59 -39.09
CA THR A 207 6.47 -1.72 -40.24
C THR A 207 6.74 -3.01 -41.02
N VAL A 208 8.02 -3.34 -41.21
CA VAL A 208 8.45 -4.56 -41.89
C VAL A 208 8.17 -5.79 -41.03
N LYS A 209 8.39 -5.69 -39.72
CA LYS A 209 8.10 -6.75 -38.73
C LYS A 209 6.66 -7.23 -38.80
N LYS A 210 5.68 -6.31 -38.88
CA LYS A 210 4.25 -6.71 -38.94
C LYS A 210 3.91 -7.49 -40.21
N LYS A 211 4.48 -7.11 -41.36
CA LYS A 211 4.30 -7.81 -42.63
C LYS A 211 4.99 -9.17 -42.63
N PHE A 212 6.24 -9.20 -42.17
CA PHE A 212 7.04 -10.42 -42.00
C PHE A 212 6.32 -11.44 -41.09
N LEU A 213 5.88 -11.03 -39.89
CA LEU A 213 5.17 -11.92 -38.96
C LEU A 213 3.87 -12.48 -39.54
N CYS A 214 3.14 -11.69 -40.33
CA CYS A 214 1.92 -12.15 -41.00
C CYS A 214 2.22 -13.21 -42.07
N ALA A 215 3.23 -12.99 -42.90
CA ALA A 215 3.63 -13.94 -43.94
C ALA A 215 4.28 -15.21 -43.36
N GLN A 216 5.15 -15.04 -42.37
CA GLN A 216 5.74 -16.16 -41.64
C GLN A 216 4.65 -17.00 -40.96
N GLY A 217 3.64 -16.37 -40.35
CA GLY A 217 2.50 -17.08 -39.75
C GLY A 217 1.75 -17.97 -40.74
N LYS A 218 1.47 -17.45 -41.95
CA LYS A 218 0.82 -18.22 -43.02
C LYS A 218 1.69 -19.38 -43.52
N TYR A 219 2.97 -19.11 -43.80
CA TYR A 219 3.90 -20.16 -44.24
C TYR A 219 4.08 -21.24 -43.18
N ASN A 220 4.09 -20.87 -41.90
CA ASN A 220 4.16 -21.80 -40.78
C ASN A 220 2.95 -22.73 -40.71
N GLU A 221 1.74 -22.24 -40.99
CA GLU A 221 0.52 -23.06 -41.04
C GLU A 221 0.61 -24.09 -42.18
N ASP A 222 1.04 -23.67 -43.37
CA ASP A 222 1.21 -24.55 -44.55
C ASP A 222 2.34 -25.57 -44.34
N TRP A 223 3.44 -25.13 -43.73
CA TRP A 223 4.60 -25.98 -43.44
C TRP A 223 4.29 -27.02 -42.37
N SER A 224 3.57 -26.63 -41.32
CA SER A 224 3.20 -27.56 -40.23
C SER A 224 2.36 -28.72 -40.77
N LYS A 225 1.45 -28.47 -41.73
CA LYS A 225 0.72 -29.54 -42.44
C LYS A 225 1.63 -30.42 -43.30
N THR A 226 2.51 -29.80 -44.09
CA THR A 226 3.47 -30.52 -44.95
C THR A 226 4.40 -31.45 -44.17
N ILE A 227 4.87 -31.00 -43.00
CA ILE A 227 5.73 -31.80 -42.13
C ILE A 227 4.96 -32.92 -41.46
N GLU A 228 3.72 -32.68 -41.07
CA GLU A 228 2.87 -33.71 -40.49
C GLU A 228 2.68 -34.89 -41.45
N ASP A 229 2.40 -34.63 -42.74
CA ASP A 229 2.29 -35.67 -43.76
C ASP A 229 3.62 -36.42 -43.98
N LYS A 230 4.76 -35.71 -43.94
CA LYS A 230 6.09 -36.31 -44.06
C LYS A 230 6.49 -37.16 -42.84
N LEU A 231 6.12 -36.73 -41.63
CA LEU A 231 6.45 -37.44 -40.39
C LEU A 231 5.71 -38.78 -40.27
N THR A 232 4.57 -38.92 -40.94
CA THR A 232 3.81 -40.18 -41.03
C THR A 232 4.32 -41.14 -42.10
N ASP A 233 4.92 -40.64 -43.19
CA ASP A 233 5.28 -41.45 -44.36
C ASP A 233 6.80 -41.67 -44.57
N ASP A 234 7.67 -40.97 -43.81
CA ASP A 234 9.12 -41.11 -43.89
C ASP A 234 9.65 -42.25 -42.99
N GLY A 235 9.75 -43.44 -43.56
CA GLY A 235 10.26 -44.63 -42.87
C GLY A 235 11.73 -44.54 -42.41
N ILE A 236 12.53 -43.61 -42.95
CA ILE A 236 13.93 -43.41 -42.51
C ILE A 236 13.95 -42.56 -41.24
N PHE A 237 13.15 -41.50 -41.20
CA PHE A 237 13.00 -40.68 -40.00
C PHE A 237 12.42 -41.48 -38.83
N TYR A 238 11.37 -42.27 -39.07
CA TYR A 238 10.73 -43.10 -38.04
C TYR A 238 11.73 -44.04 -37.35
N LYS A 239 12.64 -44.66 -38.13
CA LYS A 239 13.71 -45.52 -37.62
C LYS A 239 14.70 -44.78 -36.71
N HIS A 240 14.93 -43.49 -36.92
CA HIS A 240 15.85 -42.69 -36.09
C HIS A 240 15.22 -42.21 -34.77
N ILE A 241 13.89 -42.07 -34.70
CA ILE A 241 13.19 -41.59 -33.50
C ILE A 241 12.46 -42.68 -32.71
N GLU A 242 12.49 -43.94 -33.16
CA GLU A 242 11.78 -45.07 -32.55
C GLU A 242 12.05 -45.22 -31.05
N SER A 243 13.33 -45.18 -30.63
CA SER A 243 13.71 -45.25 -29.20
C SER A 243 13.12 -44.11 -28.37
N TYR A 244 13.08 -42.91 -28.94
CA TYR A 244 12.53 -41.72 -28.29
C TYR A 244 10.99 -41.76 -28.19
N ILE A 245 10.31 -42.30 -29.20
CA ILE A 245 8.87 -42.58 -29.15
C ILE A 245 8.58 -43.61 -28.05
N THR A 246 9.38 -44.69 -27.95
CA THR A 246 9.21 -45.72 -26.92
C THR A 246 9.29 -45.14 -25.51
N LYS A 247 10.26 -44.26 -25.22
CA LYS A 247 10.35 -43.57 -23.92
C LYS A 247 9.13 -42.71 -23.61
N TRP A 248 8.55 -42.06 -24.62
CA TRP A 248 7.30 -41.30 -24.47
C TRP A 248 6.10 -42.22 -24.21
N ASN A 249 6.03 -43.38 -24.86
CA ASN A 249 4.99 -44.38 -24.61
C ASN A 249 5.07 -44.89 -23.17
N ASP A 250 6.28 -45.21 -22.67
CA ASP A 250 6.50 -45.60 -21.27
C ASP A 250 6.04 -44.50 -20.29
N TYR A 251 6.28 -43.24 -20.66
CA TYR A 251 5.87 -42.08 -19.87
C TYR A 251 4.34 -41.87 -19.87
N PHE A 252 3.66 -42.10 -20.99
CA PHE A 252 2.19 -42.09 -21.05
C PHE A 252 1.58 -43.26 -20.29
N GLU A 253 2.17 -44.45 -20.35
CA GLU A 253 1.72 -45.60 -19.56
C GLU A 253 1.83 -45.32 -18.05
N TYR A 254 2.88 -44.62 -17.62
CA TYR A 254 3.00 -44.15 -16.23
C TYR A 254 1.87 -43.17 -15.87
N ILE A 255 1.53 -42.22 -16.75
CA ILE A 255 0.43 -41.27 -16.54
C ILE A 255 -0.92 -42.00 -16.40
N ASP A 256 -1.18 -42.98 -17.26
CA ASP A 256 -2.42 -43.74 -17.22
C ASP A 256 -2.52 -44.54 -15.91
N LYS A 257 -1.44 -45.23 -15.49
CA LYS A 257 -1.37 -45.92 -14.19
C LYS A 257 -1.59 -44.98 -13.00
N LEU A 258 -1.03 -43.76 -13.06
CA LEU A 258 -1.20 -42.74 -12.03
C LEU A 258 -2.67 -42.33 -11.92
N LEU A 259 -3.33 -42.04 -13.04
CA LEU A 259 -4.73 -41.63 -13.05
C LEU A 259 -5.66 -42.76 -12.62
N ASP A 260 -5.44 -43.98 -13.10
CA ASP A 260 -6.22 -45.16 -12.72
C ASP A 260 -6.15 -45.45 -11.22
N LYS A 261 -4.99 -45.19 -10.60
CA LYS A 261 -4.81 -45.41 -9.16
C LYS A 261 -5.43 -44.32 -8.29
N VAL A 262 -5.36 -43.07 -8.75
CA VAL A 262 -5.72 -41.90 -7.93
C VAL A 262 -7.18 -41.49 -8.11
N ILE A 263 -7.80 -41.76 -9.26
CA ILE A 263 -9.17 -41.33 -9.56
C ILE A 263 -10.19 -42.23 -8.89
N VAL A 264 -11.13 -41.62 -8.15
CA VAL A 264 -12.10 -42.35 -7.29
C VAL A 264 -13.14 -43.12 -8.12
N SER A 265 -13.56 -42.61 -9.27
CA SER A 265 -14.47 -43.29 -10.22
C SER A 265 -14.35 -42.73 -11.64
N GLY A 266 -14.37 -43.61 -12.64
CA GLY A 266 -14.41 -43.23 -14.06
C GLY A 266 -15.65 -42.41 -14.44
N ASP A 267 -16.74 -42.53 -13.68
CA ASP A 267 -17.98 -41.78 -13.91
C ASP A 267 -17.83 -40.27 -13.66
N ILE A 268 -16.74 -39.83 -13.01
CA ILE A 268 -16.46 -38.40 -12.78
C ILE A 268 -16.30 -37.64 -14.10
N PHE A 269 -15.83 -38.31 -15.15
CA PHE A 269 -15.69 -37.72 -16.49
C PHE A 269 -16.92 -37.88 -17.39
N SER A 270 -18.03 -38.47 -16.91
CA SER A 270 -19.26 -38.70 -17.70
C SER A 270 -19.88 -37.44 -18.35
N GLY A 271 -19.55 -36.25 -17.85
CA GLY A 271 -19.99 -34.95 -18.39
C GLY A 271 -18.89 -34.16 -19.11
N TYR A 272 -17.75 -34.80 -19.39
CA TYR A 272 -16.59 -34.21 -20.04
C TYR A 272 -16.21 -34.93 -21.32
N GLU A 273 -15.80 -34.18 -22.33
CA GLU A 273 -15.13 -34.65 -23.53
C GLU A 273 -13.62 -34.51 -23.34
N LYS A 274 -12.87 -35.63 -23.41
CA LYS A 274 -11.40 -35.58 -23.43
C LYS A 274 -10.97 -34.95 -24.74
N THR A 275 -10.35 -33.77 -24.67
CA THR A 275 -9.81 -33.09 -25.86
C THR A 275 -8.46 -33.67 -26.22
N ASN A 276 -8.27 -33.96 -27.51
CA ASN A 276 -7.00 -34.42 -28.05
C ASN A 276 -5.97 -33.30 -28.29
N SER A 277 -6.04 -32.20 -27.53
CA SER A 277 -5.12 -31.06 -27.64
C SER A 277 -4.28 -30.89 -26.37
N ALA A 278 -2.99 -30.64 -26.58
CA ALA A 278 -2.02 -30.44 -25.51
C ALA A 278 -1.77 -28.95 -25.33
N TYR A 279 -1.29 -28.56 -24.15
CA TYR A 279 -1.09 -27.15 -23.83
C TYR A 279 0.30 -26.92 -23.24
N PHE A 280 0.93 -25.84 -23.67
CA PHE A 280 2.09 -25.28 -23.00
C PHE A 280 1.67 -24.06 -22.20
N THR A 281 2.32 -23.82 -21.07
CA THR A 281 2.18 -22.53 -20.38
C THR A 281 3.06 -21.49 -21.06
N ASN A 282 2.68 -20.21 -21.00
CA ASN A 282 3.48 -19.08 -21.52
C ASN A 282 4.79 -18.81 -20.73
N GLY A 283 5.34 -19.81 -20.00
CA GLY A 283 6.55 -19.67 -19.20
C GLY A 283 6.43 -18.83 -17.91
N GLU A 284 5.27 -18.22 -17.63
CA GLU A 284 5.09 -17.29 -16.50
C GLU A 284 4.95 -17.94 -15.10
N LEU A 285 5.02 -19.27 -14.97
CA LEU A 285 4.62 -19.94 -13.73
C LEU A 285 5.69 -20.05 -12.64
N ASN A 286 6.94 -19.61 -12.85
CA ASN A 286 8.01 -19.83 -11.88
C ASN A 286 8.54 -18.60 -11.12
N ILE A 287 7.68 -17.61 -10.84
CA ILE A 287 8.09 -16.36 -10.16
C ILE A 287 8.60 -16.64 -8.71
N SER A 288 8.10 -17.66 -8.02
CA SER A 288 8.53 -18.01 -6.66
C SER A 288 9.69 -19.00 -6.57
N SER A 289 10.22 -19.56 -7.68
CA SER A 289 11.39 -20.48 -7.66
C SER A 289 12.57 -19.93 -6.86
N LYS A 290 12.83 -18.62 -7.00
CA LYS A 290 13.92 -17.93 -6.32
C LYS A 290 13.74 -17.89 -4.80
N ILE A 291 12.49 -17.78 -4.34
CA ILE A 291 12.14 -17.77 -2.91
C ILE A 291 12.15 -19.20 -2.37
N THR A 292 11.57 -20.16 -3.10
CA THR A 292 11.56 -21.57 -2.68
C THR A 292 12.97 -22.14 -2.61
N ALA A 293 13.90 -21.71 -3.47
CA ALA A 293 15.32 -22.08 -3.39
C ALA A 293 15.99 -21.61 -2.09
N VAL A 294 15.69 -20.40 -1.59
CA VAL A 294 16.17 -19.92 -0.29
C VAL A 294 15.61 -20.78 0.84
N TYR A 295 14.31 -21.09 0.81
CA TYR A 295 13.71 -21.94 1.83
C TYR A 295 14.24 -23.37 1.81
N GLU A 296 14.50 -23.93 0.63
CA GLU A 296 15.16 -25.24 0.50
C GLU A 296 16.56 -25.21 1.13
N ASP A 297 17.34 -24.16 0.87
CA ASP A 297 18.67 -24.02 1.45
C ASP A 297 18.59 -23.86 2.98
N ILE A 298 17.71 -23.03 3.53
CA ILE A 298 17.51 -22.88 4.98
C ILE A 298 17.05 -24.20 5.62
N TYR A 299 16.15 -24.92 4.96
CA TYR A 299 15.59 -26.18 5.46
C TYR A 299 16.61 -27.32 5.47
N THR A 300 17.42 -27.45 4.41
CA THR A 300 18.37 -28.57 4.22
C THR A 300 19.76 -28.33 4.79
N ARG A 301 20.11 -27.10 5.17
CA ARG A 301 21.46 -26.77 5.66
C ARG A 301 21.68 -27.27 7.10
N ASP A 302 22.78 -28.00 7.30
CA ASP A 302 23.17 -28.57 8.61
C ASP A 302 23.70 -27.52 9.60
N LYS A 303 24.54 -26.59 9.13
CA LYS A 303 25.02 -25.44 9.93
C LYS A 303 24.26 -24.19 9.56
N ASN A 304 23.35 -23.76 10.43
CA ASN A 304 22.56 -22.57 10.20
C ASN A 304 23.45 -21.31 10.19
N PRO A 305 23.33 -20.43 9.18
CA PRO A 305 23.86 -19.07 9.28
C PRO A 305 23.14 -18.32 10.42
N ASP A 306 23.67 -17.17 10.86
CA ASP A 306 22.92 -16.29 11.74
C ASP A 306 21.65 -15.86 11.00
N LEU A 307 20.51 -16.29 11.53
CA LEU A 307 19.18 -16.04 10.98
C LEU A 307 18.31 -15.37 12.04
N SER A 308 18.89 -14.61 12.96
CA SER A 308 18.20 -14.01 14.11
C SER A 308 16.91 -13.27 13.72
N LEU A 309 16.93 -12.46 12.65
CA LEU A 309 15.75 -11.75 12.16
C LEU A 309 14.69 -12.71 11.59
N PHE A 310 15.10 -13.72 10.81
CA PHE A 310 14.20 -14.70 10.23
C PHE A 310 13.59 -15.63 11.30
N GLN A 311 14.37 -16.02 12.30
CA GLN A 311 13.89 -16.77 13.46
C GLN A 311 12.84 -15.96 14.22
N ASN A 312 13.10 -14.67 14.46
CA ASN A 312 12.14 -13.75 15.07
C ASN A 312 10.86 -13.62 14.22
N TYR A 313 11.00 -13.55 12.90
CA TYR A 313 9.89 -13.47 11.95
C TYR A 313 9.04 -14.76 11.91
N ALA A 314 9.67 -15.93 12.01
CA ALA A 314 9.00 -17.22 12.03
C ALA A 314 8.46 -17.61 13.42
N THR A 315 8.60 -16.74 14.43
CA THR A 315 8.17 -17.03 15.81
C THR A 315 6.68 -16.73 16.01
N ILE A 316 5.98 -17.69 16.62
CA ILE A 316 4.54 -17.62 16.95
C ILE A 316 4.28 -16.90 18.28
N GLU A 317 5.26 -16.86 19.17
CA GLU A 317 5.11 -16.21 20.48
C GLU A 317 5.07 -14.68 20.35
N GLU A 318 4.34 -14.02 21.24
CA GLU A 318 4.31 -12.57 21.35
C GLU A 318 5.56 -12.05 22.08
N GLU A 319 6.09 -10.90 21.66
CA GLU A 319 7.22 -10.27 22.35
C GLU A 319 6.75 -9.62 23.66
N LYS A 320 7.66 -9.31 24.60
CA LYS A 320 7.28 -8.54 25.80
C LYS A 320 7.12 -7.05 25.47
N GLU A 321 6.09 -6.43 26.05
CA GLU A 321 5.85 -5.00 25.87
C GLU A 321 6.88 -4.17 26.66
N ILE A 322 7.36 -3.09 26.04
CA ILE A 322 8.26 -2.11 26.65
C ILE A 322 7.65 -0.70 26.46
N PRO A 323 7.72 0.18 27.48
CA PRO A 323 7.31 1.57 27.33
C PRO A 323 8.04 2.25 26.17
N VAL A 324 7.31 3.09 25.44
CA VAL A 324 7.92 3.94 24.41
C VAL A 324 8.78 5.00 25.10
N ALA A 325 10.08 5.00 24.82
CA ALA A 325 10.97 6.05 25.29
C ALA A 325 10.57 7.39 24.67
N ASP A 326 10.65 8.49 25.43
CA ASP A 326 10.38 9.83 24.89
C ASP A 326 11.30 10.10 23.69
N SER A 327 10.72 10.46 22.55
CA SER A 327 11.43 10.83 21.32
C SER A 327 12.47 11.94 21.54
N ASN A 328 12.28 12.79 22.55
CA ASN A 328 13.24 13.81 22.96
C ASN A 328 14.58 13.22 23.43
N LEU A 329 14.60 12.00 23.95
CA LEU A 329 15.82 11.29 24.38
C LEU A 329 16.74 10.89 23.21
N PHE A 330 16.27 11.06 21.97
CA PHE A 330 16.99 10.72 20.73
C PHE A 330 17.28 11.94 19.86
N PHE A 331 17.14 13.16 20.39
CA PHE A 331 17.38 14.40 19.64
C PHE A 331 18.73 14.40 18.94
N SER A 332 19.83 14.23 19.67
CA SER A 332 21.18 14.22 19.11
C SER A 332 21.55 12.93 18.37
N LYS A 333 20.72 11.88 18.47
CA LYS A 333 20.92 10.60 17.77
C LYS A 333 20.28 10.57 16.38
N ARG A 334 19.26 11.40 16.13
CA ARG A 334 18.71 11.60 14.79
C ARG A 334 19.61 12.58 14.04
N LEU A 335 20.30 12.10 13.01
CA LEU A 335 21.34 12.87 12.31
C LEU A 335 20.96 13.29 10.89
N GLY A 336 19.90 12.74 10.30
CA GLY A 336 19.53 13.01 8.91
C GLY A 336 18.04 13.23 8.70
N HIS A 337 17.70 14.08 7.74
CA HIS A 337 16.34 14.36 7.29
C HIS A 337 16.33 14.64 5.77
N ASN A 338 15.21 14.39 5.09
CA ASN A 338 15.16 14.39 3.62
C ASN A 338 14.83 15.75 2.97
N ASN A 339 14.36 16.74 3.74
CA ASN A 339 13.92 18.02 3.19
C ASN A 339 14.06 19.20 4.16
N ASN A 340 14.07 20.44 3.65
CA ASN A 340 14.17 21.68 4.45
C ASN A 340 12.85 22.41 4.69
N VAL A 341 11.71 21.83 4.33
CA VAL A 341 10.40 22.51 4.35
C VAL A 341 9.50 21.97 5.45
N TYR A 342 9.37 20.66 5.55
CA TYR A 342 8.46 19.97 6.44
C TYR A 342 9.23 19.10 7.44
N PRO A 343 9.12 19.38 8.74
CA PRO A 343 9.69 18.52 9.77
C PRO A 343 8.87 17.23 9.94
N LEU A 344 9.43 16.23 10.63
CA LEU A 344 8.69 15.02 10.96
C LEU A 344 7.48 15.31 11.88
N ALA A 345 6.46 14.48 11.82
CA ALA A 345 5.43 14.45 12.88
C ALA A 345 5.95 13.71 14.13
N ASP A 346 5.35 13.94 15.30
CA ASP A 346 5.84 13.39 16.57
C ASP A 346 5.82 11.85 16.59
N ALA A 347 4.77 11.25 16.02
CA ALA A 347 4.67 9.81 15.83
C ALA A 347 5.75 9.26 14.88
N GLN A 348 6.09 10.00 13.83
CA GLN A 348 7.15 9.63 12.88
C GLN A 348 8.53 9.73 13.56
N ARG A 349 8.79 10.78 14.36
CA ARG A 349 10.03 10.90 15.16
C ARG A 349 10.19 9.74 16.13
N THR A 350 9.11 9.35 16.78
CA THR A 350 9.08 8.21 17.70
C THR A 350 9.45 6.92 16.97
N ALA A 351 8.88 6.69 15.77
CA ALA A 351 9.21 5.54 14.94
C ALA A 351 10.68 5.53 14.49
N VAL A 352 11.20 6.67 14.02
CA VAL A 352 12.62 6.80 13.66
C VAL A 352 13.51 6.50 14.87
N SER A 353 13.20 7.06 16.03
CA SER A 353 13.99 6.88 17.27
C SER A 353 13.98 5.43 17.77
N ALA A 354 12.82 4.77 17.69
CA ALA A 354 12.67 3.36 18.01
C ALA A 354 13.52 2.47 17.09
N LEU A 355 13.58 2.78 15.78
CA LEU A 355 14.38 2.03 14.82
C LEU A 355 15.89 2.19 15.05
N LEU A 356 16.34 3.42 15.33
CA LEU A 356 17.74 3.70 15.63
C LEU A 356 18.22 3.00 16.92
N SER A 357 17.29 2.77 17.86
CA SER A 357 17.54 1.99 19.08
C SER A 357 17.50 0.48 18.87
N GLY A 358 16.96 0.04 17.73
CA GLY A 358 16.69 -1.36 17.45
C GLY A 358 17.96 -2.17 17.28
N LYS A 359 17.99 -3.34 17.92
CA LYS A 359 19.10 -4.31 17.84
C LYS A 359 18.94 -5.22 16.63
N GLN A 360 20.02 -5.90 16.25
CA GLN A 360 19.97 -6.97 15.26
C GLN A 360 18.95 -8.05 15.66
N GLY A 361 18.25 -8.59 14.68
CA GLY A 361 17.15 -9.54 14.84
C GLY A 361 15.79 -8.89 15.10
N GLU A 362 15.70 -7.57 15.31
CA GLU A 362 14.44 -6.90 15.65
C GLU A 362 13.60 -6.48 14.43
N ILE A 363 12.28 -6.57 14.60
CA ILE A 363 11.26 -6.12 13.65
C ILE A 363 10.54 -4.93 14.28
N LEU A 364 10.58 -3.77 13.63
CA LEU A 364 9.81 -2.60 14.04
C LEU A 364 8.57 -2.44 13.15
N PRO A 365 7.36 -2.71 13.67
CA PRO A 365 6.12 -2.40 12.97
C PRO A 365 5.73 -0.93 13.14
N VAL A 366 5.43 -0.29 12.01
CA VAL A 366 4.82 1.04 11.95
C VAL A 366 3.49 0.93 11.20
N ASN A 367 2.41 1.02 11.96
CA ASN A 367 1.05 1.08 11.45
C ASN A 367 0.82 2.47 10.84
N GLY A 368 0.72 2.51 9.52
CA GLY A 368 0.57 3.75 8.77
C GLY A 368 -0.71 3.73 7.94
N PRO A 369 -1.85 4.19 8.49
CA PRO A 369 -3.07 4.40 7.71
C PRO A 369 -2.84 5.29 6.48
N PRO A 370 -3.73 5.27 5.48
CA PRO A 370 -3.58 6.09 4.28
C PRO A 370 -3.38 7.58 4.63
N GLY A 371 -2.49 8.30 3.93
CA GLY A 371 -2.30 9.74 4.11
C GLY A 371 -1.57 10.20 5.39
N THR A 372 -0.92 9.29 6.11
CA THR A 372 -0.20 9.58 7.39
C THR A 372 1.31 9.89 7.24
N GLY A 373 1.80 10.02 6.01
CA GLY A 373 3.20 10.37 5.74
C GLY A 373 4.21 9.23 5.92
N LYS A 374 3.80 7.98 5.69
CA LYS A 374 4.68 6.78 5.68
C LYS A 374 5.99 7.01 4.91
N THR A 375 5.88 7.52 3.68
CA THR A 375 7.01 7.77 2.80
C THR A 375 7.97 8.79 3.38
N THR A 376 7.48 9.91 3.93
CA THR A 376 8.32 10.92 4.58
C THR A 376 9.14 10.31 5.72
N MET A 377 8.51 9.50 6.58
CA MET A 377 9.22 8.79 7.65
C MET A 377 10.28 7.84 7.09
N LEU A 378 9.96 7.06 6.04
CA LEU A 378 10.89 6.15 5.38
C LEU A 378 12.13 6.88 4.86
N LEU A 379 11.94 8.00 4.15
CA LEU A 379 13.05 8.79 3.61
C LEU A 379 13.94 9.36 4.72
N SER A 380 13.36 9.82 5.84
CA SER A 380 14.14 10.29 6.99
C SER A 380 14.90 9.17 7.69
N VAL A 381 14.34 7.95 7.78
CA VAL A 381 15.08 6.77 8.28
C VAL A 381 16.33 6.52 7.45
N VAL A 382 16.17 6.51 6.12
CA VAL A 382 17.28 6.27 5.19
C VAL A 382 18.33 7.36 5.30
N ALA A 383 17.93 8.63 5.29
CA ALA A 383 18.83 9.76 5.48
C ALA A 383 19.60 9.66 6.80
N CYS A 384 18.91 9.33 7.90
CA CYS A 384 19.52 9.25 9.22
C CYS A 384 20.57 8.14 9.32
N LEU A 385 20.28 6.93 8.83
CA LEU A 385 21.26 5.84 8.83
C LEU A 385 22.45 6.14 7.92
N TRP A 386 22.22 6.79 6.78
CA TRP A 386 23.28 7.13 5.84
C TRP A 386 24.25 8.19 6.40
N VAL A 387 23.72 9.22 7.07
CA VAL A 387 24.51 10.22 7.79
C VAL A 387 25.23 9.59 8.98
N GLU A 388 24.56 8.73 9.75
CA GLU A 388 25.16 8.08 10.92
C GLU A 388 26.40 7.26 10.56
N ASN A 389 26.38 6.53 9.44
CA ASN A 389 27.52 5.74 8.99
C ASN A 389 28.65 6.63 8.43
N ALA A 390 28.32 7.75 7.77
CA ALA A 390 29.32 8.73 7.34
C ALA A 390 30.07 9.34 8.53
N VAL A 391 29.32 9.77 9.57
CA VAL A 391 29.87 10.29 10.83
C VAL A 391 30.80 9.29 11.51
N LYS A 392 30.50 7.98 11.42
CA LYS A 392 31.28 6.91 12.04
C LYS A 392 32.47 6.44 11.19
N GLU A 393 32.60 6.91 9.96
CA GLU A 393 33.61 6.46 8.98
C GLU A 393 33.60 4.93 8.75
N VAL A 394 32.41 4.33 8.75
CA VAL A 394 32.21 2.91 8.41
C VAL A 394 31.57 2.77 7.03
N GLU A 395 31.48 1.57 6.47
CA GLU A 395 30.81 1.33 5.18
C GLU A 395 29.33 1.77 5.20
N PRO A 396 28.77 2.27 4.07
CA PRO A 396 27.38 2.72 4.03
C PRO A 396 26.44 1.54 4.27
N PRO A 397 25.30 1.75 4.95
CA PRO A 397 24.35 0.69 5.23
C PRO A 397 23.71 0.19 3.93
N VAL A 398 23.54 -1.13 3.81
CA VAL A 398 22.76 -1.74 2.73
C VAL A 398 21.29 -1.72 3.13
N ILE A 399 20.54 -0.78 2.56
CA ILE A 399 19.11 -0.59 2.83
C ILE A 399 18.30 -1.01 1.62
N ILE A 400 17.37 -1.95 1.82
CA ILE A 400 16.52 -2.48 0.76
C ILE A 400 15.06 -2.24 1.09
N ALA A 401 14.35 -1.53 0.22
CA ALA A 401 12.91 -1.38 0.29
C ALA A 401 12.20 -2.34 -0.68
N ASN A 402 11.24 -3.11 -0.18
CA ASN A 402 10.49 -4.05 -0.99
C ASN A 402 8.98 -4.06 -0.72
N SER A 403 8.26 -4.59 -1.69
CA SER A 403 6.84 -4.95 -1.59
C SER A 403 6.52 -6.08 -2.59
N THR A 404 5.34 -6.67 -2.50
CA THR A 404 4.78 -7.56 -3.55
C THR A 404 3.98 -6.78 -4.58
N ASN A 405 3.57 -5.56 -4.24
CA ASN A 405 2.83 -4.68 -5.12
C ASN A 405 3.78 -3.80 -5.94
N ASN A 406 3.73 -3.93 -7.27
CA ASN A 406 4.54 -3.12 -8.19
C ASN A 406 4.26 -1.61 -8.05
N GLN A 407 3.02 -1.22 -7.74
CA GLN A 407 2.66 0.18 -7.51
C GLN A 407 3.32 0.71 -6.23
N ALA A 408 3.35 -0.07 -5.15
CA ALA A 408 4.01 0.32 -3.91
C ALA A 408 5.51 0.53 -4.13
N VAL A 409 6.16 -0.40 -4.83
CA VAL A 409 7.56 -0.27 -5.26
C VAL A 409 7.79 0.99 -6.10
N THR A 410 6.88 1.28 -7.03
CA THR A 410 6.96 2.47 -7.90
C THR A 410 6.79 3.76 -7.10
N ASN A 411 5.87 3.79 -6.13
CA ASN A 411 5.66 4.94 -5.24
C ASN A 411 6.90 5.26 -4.40
N ILE A 412 7.61 4.23 -3.90
CA ILE A 412 8.83 4.42 -3.13
C ILE A 412 9.92 5.01 -4.02
N ILE A 413 10.20 4.40 -5.19
CA ILE A 413 11.27 4.92 -6.07
C ILE A 413 10.96 6.33 -6.60
N ASP A 414 9.68 6.64 -6.88
CA ASP A 414 9.25 7.99 -7.24
C ASP A 414 9.55 9.00 -6.13
N ALA A 415 9.32 8.62 -4.86
CA ALA A 415 9.62 9.47 -3.73
C ALA A 415 11.13 9.72 -3.57
N PHE A 416 11.98 8.71 -3.80
CA PHE A 416 13.43 8.90 -3.82
C PHE A 416 13.93 9.85 -4.91
N ALA A 417 13.17 9.99 -6.01
CA ALA A 417 13.49 10.91 -7.10
C ALA A 417 12.93 12.33 -6.87
N LYS A 418 11.76 12.47 -6.25
CA LYS A 418 11.00 13.74 -6.18
C LYS A 418 10.97 14.40 -4.80
N ASP A 419 11.02 13.62 -3.72
CA ASP A 419 10.72 14.10 -2.37
C ASP A 419 11.97 14.46 -1.54
N PHE A 420 13.16 14.19 -2.06
CA PHE A 420 14.39 14.80 -1.53
C PHE A 420 14.50 16.23 -2.03
N SER A 421 14.53 17.18 -1.10
CA SER A 421 14.76 18.58 -1.48
C SER A 421 16.18 18.78 -1.97
N LYS A 422 16.34 19.63 -2.99
CA LYS A 422 17.68 20.04 -3.43
C LYS A 422 18.39 20.93 -2.40
N GLY A 423 17.65 21.64 -1.56
CA GLY A 423 18.22 22.63 -0.65
C GLY A 423 18.67 23.90 -1.37
N ILE A 424 19.40 24.74 -0.66
CA ILE A 424 19.91 26.04 -1.11
C ILE A 424 21.37 26.15 -0.64
N GLY A 425 22.22 26.84 -1.40
CA GLY A 425 23.63 27.05 -1.05
C GLY A 425 24.58 26.09 -1.77
N ASP A 426 25.82 26.02 -1.30
CA ASP A 426 26.90 25.29 -2.00
C ASP A 426 26.79 23.75 -1.88
N PHE A 427 26.09 23.26 -0.85
CA PHE A 427 25.74 21.83 -0.71
C PHE A 427 24.43 21.44 -1.41
N ALA A 428 23.84 22.32 -2.22
CA ALA A 428 22.55 22.03 -2.83
C ALA A 428 22.65 20.94 -3.90
N GLY A 429 21.83 19.89 -3.77
CA GLY A 429 21.72 18.80 -4.72
C GLY A 429 22.88 17.80 -4.65
N ARG A 430 23.30 17.31 -5.82
CA ARG A 430 24.39 16.32 -6.01
C ARG A 430 25.62 17.04 -6.54
N TRP A 431 26.84 16.63 -6.14
CA TRP A 431 28.07 17.17 -6.74
C TRP A 431 28.53 16.37 -7.97
N ILE A 432 28.10 15.12 -8.10
CA ILE A 432 28.29 14.35 -9.32
C ILE A 432 27.12 14.62 -10.27
N ASP A 433 27.44 15.06 -11.49
CA ASP A 433 26.44 15.26 -12.55
C ASP A 433 25.80 13.93 -13.01
N ASP A 434 24.65 14.02 -13.68
CA ASP A 434 23.90 12.87 -14.23
C ASP A 434 23.31 11.86 -13.22
N VAL A 435 23.60 11.98 -11.92
CA VAL A 435 22.92 11.22 -10.85
C VAL A 435 21.64 11.95 -10.41
N LYS A 436 20.48 11.46 -10.84
CA LYS A 436 19.18 12.17 -10.68
C LYS A 436 18.29 11.68 -9.52
N SER A 437 18.69 10.66 -8.76
CA SER A 437 17.87 10.07 -7.70
C SER A 437 18.71 9.60 -6.51
N PHE A 438 18.11 9.50 -5.33
CA PHE A 438 18.69 8.87 -4.14
C PHE A 438 18.31 7.39 -3.99
N GLY A 439 17.52 6.85 -4.92
CA GLY A 439 17.12 5.45 -4.94
C GLY A 439 17.52 4.78 -6.25
N SER A 440 17.93 3.51 -6.16
CA SER A 440 18.11 2.63 -7.32
C SER A 440 16.96 1.63 -7.41
N TYR A 441 16.56 1.28 -8.64
CA TYR A 441 15.43 0.39 -8.91
C TYR A 441 15.87 -0.89 -9.61
N PHE A 442 15.82 -2.01 -8.89
CA PHE A 442 16.22 -3.32 -9.40
C PHE A 442 14.98 -4.12 -9.83
N VAL A 443 14.85 -4.31 -11.14
CA VAL A 443 13.69 -4.93 -11.80
C VAL A 443 14.08 -6.11 -12.67
N SER A 444 13.09 -6.92 -13.03
CA SER A 444 13.24 -7.92 -14.11
C SER A 444 13.71 -7.26 -15.41
N SER A 445 14.50 -7.98 -16.20
CA SER A 445 15.01 -7.54 -17.52
C SER A 445 13.91 -6.96 -18.43
N MET A 446 12.73 -7.59 -18.49
CA MET A 446 11.59 -7.11 -19.28
C MET A 446 11.10 -5.70 -18.92
N ARG A 447 11.30 -5.27 -17.67
CA ARG A 447 10.85 -3.95 -17.17
C ARG A 447 11.99 -2.95 -17.03
N SER A 448 13.25 -3.36 -17.24
CA SER A 448 14.41 -2.47 -17.16
C SER A 448 14.30 -1.32 -18.17
N ALA A 449 13.85 -1.61 -19.39
CA ALA A 449 13.65 -0.60 -20.43
C ALA A 449 12.61 0.47 -20.05
N GLU A 450 11.42 0.05 -19.57
CA GLU A 450 10.36 0.97 -19.13
C GLU A 450 10.82 1.81 -17.91
N ALA A 451 11.53 1.20 -16.97
CA ALA A 451 12.07 1.90 -15.80
C ALA A 451 13.10 2.97 -16.18
N ARG A 452 13.95 2.68 -17.18
CA ARG A 452 14.93 3.62 -17.74
C ARG A 452 14.24 4.78 -18.46
N GLU A 453 13.19 4.52 -19.25
CA GLU A 453 12.41 5.56 -19.91
C GLU A 453 11.79 6.55 -18.91
N LYS A 454 11.42 6.07 -17.71
CA LYS A 454 10.93 6.91 -16.60
C LYS A 454 12.03 7.65 -15.85
N GLY A 455 13.31 7.44 -16.20
CA GLY A 455 14.46 8.12 -15.59
C GLY A 455 14.94 7.52 -14.27
N TYR A 456 14.54 6.29 -13.92
CA TYR A 456 15.03 5.63 -12.70
C TYR A 456 16.45 5.08 -12.87
N ILE A 457 17.22 5.07 -11.78
CA ILE A 457 18.55 4.46 -11.73
C ILE A 457 18.40 2.94 -11.66
N THR A 458 18.43 2.25 -12.81
CA THR A 458 18.36 0.78 -12.87
C THR A 458 19.72 0.11 -12.66
N GLU A 459 19.75 -1.22 -12.48
CA GLU A 459 21.01 -1.98 -12.42
C GLU A 459 21.94 -1.66 -13.58
N ASP A 460 21.40 -1.58 -14.79
CA ASP A 460 22.20 -1.26 -15.97
C ASP A 460 22.69 0.20 -15.92
N ALA A 461 21.88 1.14 -15.40
CA ALA A 461 22.34 2.52 -15.23
C ALA A 461 23.47 2.64 -14.19
N VAL A 462 23.44 1.82 -13.15
CA VAL A 462 24.55 1.69 -12.19
C VAL A 462 25.80 1.15 -12.88
N LYS A 463 25.67 0.16 -13.77
CA LYS A 463 26.82 -0.35 -14.55
C LYS A 463 27.40 0.74 -15.48
N ASP A 464 26.54 1.56 -16.07
CA ASP A 464 26.97 2.69 -16.91
C ASP A 464 27.74 3.76 -16.08
N MET A 465 27.41 3.92 -14.79
CA MET A 465 28.15 4.77 -13.84
C MET A 465 29.49 4.15 -13.42
N GLU A 466 29.61 2.83 -13.39
CA GLU A 466 30.83 2.10 -13.02
C GLU A 466 31.78 1.92 -14.23
N THR A 467 32.01 3.00 -14.99
CA THR A 467 32.92 3.05 -16.15
C THR A 467 34.02 4.09 -15.95
N GLU A 468 35.16 3.92 -16.62
CA GLU A 468 36.27 4.89 -16.56
C GLU A 468 35.85 6.27 -17.12
N ASP A 469 35.09 6.28 -18.22
CA ASP A 469 34.55 7.50 -18.83
C ASP A 469 33.62 8.28 -17.88
N PHE A 470 32.75 7.58 -17.16
CA PHE A 470 31.88 8.21 -16.17
C PHE A 470 32.68 8.71 -14.96
N TYR A 471 33.64 7.91 -14.48
CA TYR A 471 34.52 8.27 -13.36
C TYR A 471 35.25 9.60 -13.62
N ILE A 472 35.83 9.80 -14.82
CA ILE A 472 36.54 11.03 -15.19
C ILE A 472 35.61 12.25 -15.09
N LYS A 473 34.42 12.16 -15.68
CA LYS A 473 33.42 13.26 -15.66
C LYS A 473 32.92 13.53 -14.23
N ALA A 474 32.66 12.47 -13.46
CA ALA A 474 32.22 12.57 -12.08
C ALA A 474 33.27 13.23 -11.19
N LYS A 475 34.55 12.87 -11.36
CA LYS A 475 35.68 13.47 -10.63
C LYS A 475 35.82 14.96 -10.95
N GLU A 476 35.70 15.34 -12.23
CA GLU A 476 35.77 16.75 -12.66
C GLU A 476 34.65 17.60 -12.03
N SER A 477 33.40 17.14 -12.12
CA SER A 477 32.25 17.87 -11.54
C SER A 477 32.34 17.98 -10.02
N PHE A 478 32.74 16.89 -9.35
CA PHE A 478 32.93 16.86 -7.90
C PHE A 478 33.99 17.87 -7.45
N LEU A 479 35.18 17.86 -8.06
CA LEU A 479 36.28 18.75 -7.69
C LEU A 479 35.95 20.23 -7.98
N SER A 480 35.27 20.51 -9.09
CA SER A 480 34.82 21.87 -9.43
C SER A 480 33.91 22.46 -8.34
N ARG A 481 32.92 21.68 -7.88
CA ARG A 481 31.97 22.11 -6.84
C ARG A 481 32.59 22.12 -5.45
N SER A 482 33.40 21.12 -5.12
CA SER A 482 34.14 21.06 -3.87
C SER A 482 35.10 22.26 -3.73
N GLY A 483 35.89 22.54 -4.77
CA GLY A 483 36.85 23.64 -4.74
C GLY A 483 36.20 25.02 -4.67
N LYS A 484 34.97 25.17 -5.22
CA LYS A 484 34.15 26.37 -4.99
C LYS A 484 33.66 26.46 -3.54
N THR A 485 33.17 25.35 -2.98
CA THR A 485 32.59 25.28 -1.62
C THR A 485 33.64 25.58 -0.54
N PHE A 486 34.83 24.99 -0.66
CA PHE A 486 35.92 25.15 0.30
C PHE A 486 36.90 26.28 -0.05
N ILE A 487 36.63 27.05 -1.12
CA ILE A 487 37.47 28.15 -1.60
C ILE A 487 38.93 27.68 -1.81
N ASN A 488 39.09 26.48 -2.36
CA ASN A 488 40.39 25.87 -2.66
C ASN A 488 40.33 25.14 -4.01
N LYS A 489 40.92 25.73 -5.05
CA LYS A 489 40.86 25.17 -6.42
C LYS A 489 41.71 23.92 -6.61
N ASP A 490 42.71 23.72 -5.76
CA ASP A 490 43.65 22.59 -5.84
C ASP A 490 43.27 21.46 -4.86
N ILE A 491 42.06 21.50 -4.30
CA ILE A 491 41.58 20.49 -3.35
C ILE A 491 41.49 19.12 -4.03
N THR A 492 42.01 18.10 -3.37
CA THR A 492 41.90 16.70 -3.80
C THR A 492 40.55 16.09 -3.36
N VAL A 493 40.20 14.90 -3.90
CA VAL A 493 38.99 14.19 -3.47
C VAL A 493 39.11 13.79 -1.99
N GLU A 494 40.29 13.31 -1.57
CA GLU A 494 40.58 12.93 -0.20
C GLU A 494 40.54 14.11 0.78
N GLU A 495 41.05 15.28 0.39
CA GLU A 495 40.91 16.51 1.18
C GLU A 495 39.45 16.93 1.30
N SER A 496 38.70 16.89 0.18
CA SER A 496 37.27 17.20 0.18
C SER A 496 36.49 16.29 1.13
N VAL A 497 36.77 14.98 1.12
CA VAL A 497 36.14 14.00 2.02
C VAL A 497 36.47 14.28 3.48
N ARG A 498 37.71 14.67 3.81
CA ARG A 498 38.12 15.04 5.18
C ARG A 498 37.40 16.31 5.68
N GLU A 499 37.32 17.35 4.85
CA GLU A 499 36.61 18.59 5.18
C GLU A 499 35.11 18.34 5.39
N LEU A 500 34.48 17.56 4.49
CA LEU A 500 33.07 17.17 4.62
C LEU A 500 32.81 16.36 5.90
N HIS A 501 33.72 15.44 6.25
CA HIS A 501 33.61 14.68 7.49
C HIS A 501 33.72 15.57 8.72
N GLN A 502 34.66 16.51 8.75
CA GLN A 502 34.78 17.46 9.86
C GLN A 502 33.49 18.28 10.04
N LEU A 503 32.87 18.74 8.94
CA LEU A 503 31.57 19.41 9.00
C LEU A 503 30.47 18.52 9.60
N LEU A 504 30.43 17.23 9.27
CA LEU A 504 29.47 16.29 9.87
C LEU A 504 29.68 16.15 11.39
N ILE A 505 30.94 16.10 11.84
CA ILE A 505 31.29 16.04 13.26
C ILE A 505 30.85 17.32 13.99
N ASP A 506 31.11 18.49 13.40
CA ASP A 506 30.73 19.78 13.98
C ASP A 506 29.20 19.92 14.12
N LYS A 507 28.44 19.54 13.09
CA LYS A 507 26.97 19.57 13.13
C LYS A 507 26.39 18.57 14.12
N LYS A 508 26.99 17.38 14.25
CA LYS A 508 26.63 16.42 15.31
C LYS A 508 26.91 16.98 16.70
N SER A 509 28.05 17.64 16.90
CA SER A 509 28.36 18.32 18.17
C SER A 509 27.33 19.40 18.48
N LEU A 510 26.92 20.19 17.49
CA LEU A 510 25.88 21.21 17.65
C LEU A 510 24.55 20.61 18.13
N LEU A 511 24.11 19.47 17.58
CA LEU A 511 22.91 18.78 18.07
C LEU A 511 23.06 18.32 19.53
N ALA A 512 24.22 17.78 19.92
CA ALA A 512 24.49 17.38 21.29
C ALA A 512 24.55 18.59 22.26
N ASP A 513 25.13 19.70 21.81
CA ASP A 513 25.21 20.94 22.58
C ASP A 513 23.83 21.57 22.80
N ILE A 514 22.96 21.58 21.78
CA ILE A 514 21.57 22.03 21.92
C ILE A 514 20.84 21.19 22.98
N GLU A 515 20.91 19.87 22.88
CA GLU A 515 20.25 18.96 23.83
C GLU A 515 20.77 19.17 25.26
N LYS A 516 22.09 19.25 25.42
CA LYS A 516 22.74 19.40 26.73
C LYS A 516 22.46 20.75 27.37
N THR A 517 22.60 21.85 26.63
CA THR A 517 22.41 23.20 27.16
C THR A 517 20.95 23.49 27.48
N TYR A 518 20.01 22.99 26.67
CA TYR A 518 18.58 23.08 26.95
C TYR A 518 18.20 22.33 28.24
N ARG A 519 18.63 21.06 28.38
CA ARG A 519 18.38 20.29 29.62
C ARG A 519 18.95 20.99 30.85
N ASN A 520 20.19 21.44 30.78
CA ASN A 520 20.85 22.13 31.89
C ASN A 520 20.13 23.43 32.30
N TYR A 521 19.67 24.23 31.32
CA TYR A 521 18.88 25.44 31.58
C TYR A 521 17.57 25.12 32.32
N HIS A 522 16.81 24.14 31.83
CA HIS A 522 15.54 23.76 32.43
C HIS A 522 15.69 23.06 33.79
N GLU A 523 16.73 22.24 33.99
CA GLU A 523 17.04 21.60 35.28
C GLU A 523 17.39 22.63 36.36
N LEU A 524 18.28 23.59 36.05
CA LEU A 524 18.62 24.68 36.98
C LEU A 524 17.45 25.64 37.21
N GLY A 525 16.64 25.90 36.18
CA GLY A 525 15.42 26.69 36.28
C GLY A 525 14.42 26.08 37.26
N ASN A 526 14.17 24.76 37.16
CA ASN A 526 13.30 24.04 38.09
C ASN A 526 13.85 24.10 39.53
N LEU A 527 15.16 23.94 39.72
CA LEU A 527 15.79 24.06 41.04
C LEU A 527 15.60 25.45 41.66
N ILE A 528 15.70 26.52 40.85
CA ILE A 528 15.42 27.89 41.28
C ILE A 528 13.94 28.04 41.66
N SER A 529 13.02 27.53 40.83
CA SER A 529 11.59 27.60 41.12
C SER A 529 11.20 26.86 42.40
N GLU A 530 11.79 25.70 42.66
CA GLU A 530 11.54 24.93 43.89
C GLU A 530 12.07 25.63 45.14
N THR A 531 13.32 26.11 45.07
CA THR A 531 14.04 26.73 46.18
C THR A 531 13.47 28.11 46.54
N LEU A 532 13.10 28.90 45.54
CA LEU A 532 12.86 30.34 45.68
C LEU A 532 11.43 30.78 45.33
N LYS A 533 10.58 29.85 44.87
CA LYS A 533 9.15 30.10 44.52
C LYS A 533 8.95 31.15 43.43
N ILE A 534 9.91 31.27 42.52
CA ILE A 534 9.84 32.16 41.34
C ILE A 534 9.64 31.31 40.09
N ASP A 535 8.77 31.74 39.18
CA ASP A 535 8.70 31.14 37.84
C ASP A 535 9.92 31.58 37.03
N TYR A 536 10.85 30.65 36.78
CA TYR A 536 12.10 30.96 36.09
C TYR A 536 11.89 31.34 34.62
N LYS A 537 10.71 31.05 34.05
CA LYS A 537 10.35 31.45 32.68
C LYS A 537 9.96 32.93 32.60
N ASN A 538 9.65 33.57 33.74
CA ASN A 538 9.37 34.99 33.78
C ASN A 538 10.67 35.79 33.88
N ARG A 539 11.06 36.41 32.76
CA ARG A 539 12.27 37.21 32.64
C ARG A 539 12.33 38.38 33.62
N GLU A 540 11.22 39.08 33.83
CA GLU A 540 11.17 40.23 34.74
C GLU A 540 11.37 39.79 36.20
N ALA A 541 10.70 38.70 36.59
CA ALA A 541 10.82 38.15 37.94
C ALA A 541 12.25 37.69 38.25
N ILE A 542 12.94 37.08 37.28
CA ILE A 542 14.34 36.64 37.43
C ILE A 542 15.29 37.84 37.56
N ILE A 543 15.12 38.88 36.74
CA ILE A 543 15.95 40.09 36.83
C ILE A 543 15.77 40.77 38.18
N GLU A 544 14.52 40.92 38.63
CA GLU A 544 14.19 41.53 39.92
C GLU A 544 14.74 40.72 41.10
N PHE A 545 14.72 39.39 40.99
CA PHE A 545 15.32 38.51 41.99
C PHE A 545 16.83 38.69 42.08
N GLY A 546 17.54 38.75 40.94
CA GLY A 546 18.98 39.03 40.92
C GLY A 546 19.33 40.39 41.56
N ARG A 547 18.49 41.41 41.33
CA ARG A 547 18.61 42.72 41.98
C ARG A 547 18.45 42.58 43.50
N THR A 548 17.41 41.88 43.95
CA THR A 548 17.11 41.64 45.37
C THR A 548 18.24 40.90 46.09
N LEU A 549 18.82 39.85 45.48
CA LEU A 549 19.97 39.13 46.04
C LEU A 549 21.19 40.04 46.24
N THR A 550 21.45 40.91 45.26
CA THR A 550 22.56 41.86 45.31
C THR A 550 22.37 42.90 46.41
N GLU A 551 21.13 43.37 46.60
CA GLU A 551 20.76 44.30 47.68
C GLU A 551 20.90 43.65 49.05
N HIS A 552 20.30 42.47 49.25
CA HIS A 552 20.42 41.72 50.50
C HIS A 552 21.87 41.40 50.87
N LYS A 553 22.75 41.19 49.89
CA LYS A 553 24.18 40.94 50.15
C LYS A 553 24.84 42.16 50.77
N LYS A 554 24.61 43.33 50.18
CA LYS A 554 25.10 44.60 50.71
C LYS A 554 24.55 44.85 52.11
N ASP A 555 23.26 44.58 52.32
CA ASP A 555 22.62 44.78 53.63
C ASP A 555 23.22 43.88 54.70
N VAL A 556 23.44 42.58 54.43
CA VAL A 556 24.06 41.66 55.38
C VAL A 556 25.52 42.03 55.70
N GLU A 557 26.29 42.48 54.70
CA GLU A 557 27.67 42.97 54.91
C GLU A 557 27.69 44.24 55.78
N ILE A 558 26.73 45.16 55.60
CA ILE A 558 26.56 46.35 56.45
C ILE A 558 26.16 45.96 57.87
N ILE A 559 25.27 44.97 58.04
CA ILE A 559 24.85 44.46 59.35
C ILE A 559 26.06 43.85 60.08
N GLU A 560 26.87 43.06 59.38
CA GLU A 560 28.10 42.44 59.92
C GLU A 560 29.08 43.52 60.42
N ASP A 561 29.44 44.49 59.58
CA ASP A 561 30.36 45.59 59.97
C ASP A 561 29.82 46.41 61.15
N LYS A 562 28.54 46.79 61.12
CA LYS A 562 27.91 47.53 62.23
C LYS A 562 27.89 46.71 63.52
N TRP A 563 27.66 45.40 63.44
CA TRP A 563 27.63 44.52 64.61
C TRP A 563 29.03 44.29 65.19
N GLU A 564 30.04 44.12 64.35
CA GLU A 564 31.44 44.02 64.78
C GLU A 564 31.90 45.29 65.48
N ARG A 565 31.53 46.47 64.96
CA ARG A 565 31.79 47.76 65.62
C ARG A 565 31.08 47.87 66.97
N TYR A 566 29.83 47.43 67.06
CA TYR A 566 29.09 47.38 68.33
C TYR A 566 29.82 46.51 69.36
N LEU A 567 30.21 45.28 68.99
CA LEU A 567 30.96 44.38 69.85
C LEU A 567 32.33 44.98 70.26
N ALA A 568 33.02 45.66 69.36
CA ALA A 568 34.29 46.33 69.64
C ALA A 568 34.14 47.53 70.60
N SER A 569 32.98 48.19 70.60
CA SER A 569 32.67 49.31 71.49
C SER A 569 32.15 48.89 72.88
N GLU A 570 31.93 47.59 73.10
CA GLU A 570 31.41 47.05 74.36
C GLU A 570 32.46 47.14 75.49
N SER A 571 32.02 47.46 76.71
CA SER A 571 32.92 47.51 77.87
C SER A 571 33.46 46.11 78.20
N MET A 572 34.78 45.97 78.33
CA MET A 572 35.43 44.69 78.70
C MET A 572 34.86 44.06 79.98
N LEU A 573 34.44 44.88 80.95
CA LEU A 573 33.82 44.40 82.20
C LEU A 573 32.42 43.81 81.95
N LEU A 574 31.65 44.36 81.02
CA LEU A 574 30.31 43.87 80.67
C LEU A 574 30.39 42.52 79.96
N THR A 575 31.37 42.36 79.08
CA THR A 575 31.66 41.11 78.38
C THR A 575 32.18 40.03 79.33
N ALA A 576 33.19 40.34 80.16
CA ALA A 576 33.81 39.39 81.08
C ALA A 576 32.87 38.91 82.21
N LEU A 577 31.95 39.75 82.67
CA LEU A 577 30.98 39.41 83.73
C LEU A 577 29.67 38.82 83.19
N SER A 578 29.55 38.59 81.87
CA SER A 578 28.32 38.10 81.24
C SER A 578 27.94 36.65 81.61
N PHE A 579 28.79 35.93 82.36
CA PHE A 579 28.45 34.63 82.97
C PHE A 579 27.35 34.75 84.06
N LEU A 580 27.15 35.95 84.63
CA LEU A 580 26.09 36.22 85.60
C LEU A 580 24.73 36.46 84.88
N PRO A 581 23.64 35.74 85.23
CA PRO A 581 22.38 35.78 84.48
C PRO A 581 21.77 37.18 84.29
N PHE A 582 21.85 38.04 85.30
CA PHE A 582 21.31 39.41 85.25
C PHE A 582 22.15 40.35 84.37
N ILE A 583 23.48 40.13 84.29
CA ILE A 583 24.38 40.87 83.41
C ILE A 583 24.18 40.42 81.96
N ARG A 584 24.07 39.11 81.71
CA ARG A 584 23.72 38.56 80.40
C ARG A 584 22.39 39.10 79.88
N LYS A 585 21.35 39.15 80.73
CA LYS A 585 20.04 39.71 80.37
C LYS A 585 20.15 41.19 79.98
N LYS A 586 20.94 41.99 80.71
CA LYS A 586 21.18 43.41 80.38
C LYS A 586 22.00 43.59 79.10
N ARG A 587 23.02 42.76 78.87
CA ARG A 587 23.85 42.72 77.65
C ARG A 587 23.00 42.39 76.41
N ASN A 588 22.20 41.33 76.48
CA ASN A 588 21.30 40.93 75.40
C ASN A 588 20.21 41.98 75.11
N LEU A 589 19.71 42.68 76.13
CA LEU A 589 18.78 43.81 75.93
C LEU A 589 19.44 44.99 75.20
N LYS A 590 20.68 45.37 75.55
CA LYS A 590 21.44 46.41 74.84
C LYS A 590 21.69 46.05 73.37
N ALA A 591 22.11 44.81 73.15
CA ALA A 591 22.29 44.22 71.82
C ALA A 591 20.99 44.28 71.00
N LYS A 592 19.85 43.92 71.61
CA LYS A 592 18.53 43.96 70.96
C LYS A 592 18.06 45.37 70.62
N VAL A 593 18.36 46.35 71.47
CA VAL A 593 18.07 47.77 71.18
C VAL A 593 18.90 48.27 69.99
N PHE A 594 20.22 48.02 70.00
CA PHE A 594 21.10 48.39 68.89
C PHE A 594 20.66 47.79 67.56
N ALA A 595 20.28 46.51 67.57
CA ALA A 595 19.78 45.80 66.39
C ALA A 595 18.44 46.39 65.88
N LYS A 596 17.54 46.82 66.77
CA LYS A 596 16.29 47.50 66.39
C LYS A 596 16.55 48.89 65.81
N GLU A 597 17.41 49.69 66.42
CA GLU A 597 17.76 51.04 65.96
C GLU A 597 18.41 51.03 64.57
N ASN A 598 19.11 49.95 64.24
CA ASN A 598 19.72 49.75 62.92
C ASN A 598 18.87 48.91 61.96
N ASN A 599 17.61 48.63 62.28
CA ASN A 599 16.65 47.89 61.45
C ASN A 599 17.08 46.44 61.08
N PHE A 600 17.89 45.78 61.90
CA PHE A 600 18.36 44.42 61.61
C PHE A 600 17.22 43.39 61.54
N SER A 601 16.09 43.68 62.20
CA SER A 601 14.88 42.85 62.19
C SER A 601 14.26 42.64 60.81
N LEU A 602 14.61 43.47 59.81
CA LEU A 602 14.15 43.30 58.43
C LEU A 602 14.78 42.08 57.74
N TYR A 603 15.95 41.62 58.22
CA TYR A 603 16.76 40.61 57.52
C TYR A 603 17.08 39.39 58.39
N ILE A 604 17.11 39.56 59.72
CA ILE A 604 17.46 38.53 60.71
C ILE A 604 16.49 38.61 61.89
N ASP A 605 16.03 37.47 62.40
CA ASP A 605 15.18 37.44 63.60
C ASP A 605 15.98 37.87 64.85
N ILE A 606 15.42 38.81 65.60
CA ILE A 606 16.04 39.41 66.79
C ILE A 606 15.23 39.15 68.07
N ASN A 607 14.20 38.30 68.02
CA ASN A 607 13.30 38.10 69.15
C ASN A 607 13.98 37.41 70.33
N ASP A 608 14.75 36.34 70.08
CA ASP A 608 15.54 35.59 71.08
C ASP A 608 17.04 35.91 71.00
N MET A 609 17.36 37.20 71.03
CA MET A 609 18.73 37.67 70.82
C MET A 609 19.68 37.27 71.95
N ASP A 610 20.75 36.58 71.56
CA ASP A 610 21.96 36.39 72.34
C ASP A 610 23.12 37.10 71.63
N ALA A 611 23.75 38.06 72.32
CA ALA A 611 24.78 38.91 71.72
C ALA A 611 25.97 38.11 71.16
N GLU A 612 26.30 36.96 71.75
CA GLU A 612 27.41 36.10 71.31
C GLU A 612 27.02 35.20 70.13
N ARG A 613 25.77 34.73 70.09
CA ARG A 613 25.29 33.84 69.00
C ARG A 613 24.82 34.61 67.76
N PHE A 614 24.51 35.89 67.89
CA PHE A 614 23.97 36.67 66.77
C PHE A 614 24.94 36.79 65.59
N ILE A 615 26.26 36.82 65.86
CA ILE A 615 27.27 36.81 64.79
C ILE A 615 27.23 35.49 63.99
N SER A 616 26.93 34.36 64.64
CA SER A 616 26.73 33.08 63.96
C SER A 616 25.48 33.10 63.08
N SER A 617 24.40 33.77 63.47
CA SER A 617 23.22 33.95 62.61
C SER A 617 23.47 34.87 61.41
N ILE A 618 24.28 35.92 61.57
CA ILE A 618 24.72 36.77 60.44
C ILE A 618 25.55 35.93 59.46
N LYS A 619 26.54 35.19 59.96
CA LYS A 619 27.38 34.30 59.14
C LYS A 619 26.56 33.24 58.42
N TYR A 620 25.64 32.58 59.11
CA TYR A 620 24.72 31.62 58.50
C TYR A 620 23.87 32.25 57.39
N LYS A 621 23.29 33.44 57.63
CA LYS A 621 22.50 34.14 56.62
C LYS A 621 23.34 34.55 55.40
N LYS A 622 24.58 35.00 55.63
CA LYS A 622 25.56 35.31 54.58
C LYS A 622 25.92 34.07 53.76
N GLU A 623 26.15 32.93 54.40
CA GLU A 623 26.41 31.66 53.72
C GLU A 623 25.23 31.21 52.85
N VAL A 624 24.00 31.27 53.38
CA VAL A 624 22.78 30.95 52.61
C VAL A 624 22.65 31.88 51.40
N LEU A 625 22.85 33.18 51.58
CA LEU A 625 22.75 34.16 50.49
C LEU A 625 23.84 33.96 49.44
N LEU A 626 25.08 33.65 49.84
CA LEU A 626 26.17 33.32 48.91
C LEU A 626 25.83 32.05 48.11
N SER A 627 25.23 31.04 48.73
CA SER A 627 24.75 29.85 48.04
C SER A 627 23.66 30.19 47.01
N ASP A 628 22.71 31.05 47.36
CA ASP A 628 21.63 31.44 46.44
C ASP A 628 22.14 32.31 45.27
N ILE A 629 23.12 33.18 45.51
CA ILE A 629 23.83 33.92 44.44
C ILE A 629 24.56 32.94 43.51
N GLN A 630 25.27 31.95 44.04
CA GLN A 630 25.94 30.94 43.20
C GLN A 630 24.95 30.17 42.31
N LYS A 631 23.78 29.78 42.86
CA LYS A 631 22.72 29.12 42.07
C LYS A 631 22.18 30.04 40.98
N TYR A 632 21.93 31.31 41.32
CA TYR A 632 21.47 32.32 40.36
C TYR A 632 22.49 32.54 39.24
N ASP A 633 23.76 32.73 39.57
CA ASP A 633 24.83 32.93 38.58
C ASP A 633 24.96 31.71 37.65
N ALA A 634 24.91 30.49 38.21
CA ALA A 634 24.93 29.25 37.43
C ALA A 634 23.74 29.16 36.47
N PHE A 635 22.54 29.56 36.91
CA PHE A 635 21.35 29.60 36.07
C PHE A 635 21.46 30.65 34.94
N ILE A 636 21.95 31.86 35.23
CA ILE A 636 22.15 32.89 34.21
C ILE A 636 23.19 32.45 33.19
N MET A 637 24.28 31.81 33.62
CA MET A 637 25.25 31.19 32.71
C MET A 637 24.59 30.12 31.83
N ALA A 638 23.73 29.27 32.40
CA ALA A 638 23.01 28.24 31.65
C ALA A 638 22.04 28.84 30.62
N LEU A 639 21.30 29.90 30.99
CA LEU A 639 20.43 30.64 30.07
C LEU A 639 21.22 31.25 28.91
N ASN A 640 22.33 31.93 29.19
CA ASN A 640 23.18 32.53 28.16
C ASN A 640 23.76 31.46 27.22
N ASN A 641 24.23 30.34 27.77
CA ASN A 641 24.76 29.22 26.98
C ASN A 641 23.68 28.55 26.11
N CYS A 642 22.47 28.38 26.65
CA CYS A 642 21.34 27.85 25.90
C CYS A 642 20.96 28.79 24.76
N THR A 643 20.83 30.09 25.04
CA THR A 643 20.51 31.13 24.04
C THR A 643 21.56 31.16 22.93
N ALA A 644 22.85 31.25 23.28
CA ALA A 644 23.93 31.29 22.31
C ALA A 644 24.00 30.02 21.43
N THR A 645 23.69 28.85 22.00
CA THR A 645 23.62 27.59 21.26
C THR A 645 22.40 27.52 20.35
N LEU A 646 21.23 28.01 20.79
CA LEU A 646 20.02 28.06 19.97
C LEU A 646 20.12 29.08 18.83
N ASP A 647 20.83 30.19 19.03
CA ASP A 647 21.09 31.16 17.95
C ASP A 647 21.92 30.55 16.80
N LYS A 648 22.76 29.54 17.08
CA LYS A 648 23.45 28.77 16.03
C LYS A 648 22.50 27.91 15.19
N LEU A 649 21.34 27.54 15.71
CA LEU A 649 20.28 26.85 14.97
C LEU A 649 19.45 27.86 14.17
N GLU A 650 18.93 28.88 14.84
CA GLU A 650 18.22 30.00 14.23
C GLU A 650 18.17 31.17 15.22
N ASN A 651 18.54 32.36 14.78
CA ASN A 651 18.58 33.56 15.63
C ASN A 651 17.20 33.86 16.25
N GLY A 652 17.20 34.15 17.55
CA GLY A 652 16.01 34.63 18.25
C GLY A 652 15.00 33.55 18.67
N ILE A 653 15.44 32.28 18.77
CA ILE A 653 14.63 31.24 19.43
C ILE A 653 14.52 31.55 20.92
N ASP A 654 13.29 31.61 21.44
CA ASP A 654 13.05 31.72 22.88
C ASP A 654 13.50 30.42 23.58
N PRO A 655 14.46 30.46 24.53
CA PRO A 655 14.90 29.30 25.32
C PRO A 655 13.77 28.62 26.10
N ASN A 656 12.65 29.32 26.36
CA ASN A 656 11.48 28.75 27.03
C ASN A 656 10.52 28.00 26.08
N SER A 657 10.78 28.02 24.77
CA SER A 657 10.01 27.27 23.78
C SER A 657 9.97 25.78 24.14
N ALA A 658 8.86 25.11 23.81
CA ALA A 658 8.78 23.66 23.96
C ALA A 658 9.88 22.99 23.11
N PHE A 659 10.62 22.04 23.68
CA PHE A 659 11.75 21.38 23.02
C PHE A 659 11.38 20.76 21.66
N ILE A 660 10.12 20.32 21.51
CA ILE A 660 9.60 19.79 20.26
C ILE A 660 9.62 20.80 19.10
N GLU A 661 9.45 22.10 19.37
CA GLU A 661 9.54 23.15 18.35
C GLU A 661 11.00 23.38 17.93
N ILE A 662 11.93 23.25 18.87
CA ILE A 662 13.37 23.28 18.59
C ILE A 662 13.75 22.05 17.74
N ASP A 663 13.20 20.88 18.05
CA ASP A 663 13.43 19.64 17.30
C ASP A 663 12.87 19.69 15.88
N LYS A 664 11.69 20.29 15.68
CA LYS A 664 11.15 20.58 14.34
C LYS A 664 12.08 21.46 13.51
N LYS A 665 12.68 22.49 14.12
CA LYS A 665 13.65 23.36 13.43
C LYS A 665 14.96 22.62 13.13
N ALA A 666 15.42 21.78 14.05
CA ALA A 666 16.62 20.96 13.85
C ALA A 666 16.47 19.97 12.66
N ASP A 667 15.27 19.43 12.42
CA ASP A 667 14.98 18.58 11.25
C ASP A 667 15.27 19.32 9.92
N THR A 668 14.75 20.54 9.78
CA THR A 668 14.79 21.28 8.50
C THR A 668 16.06 22.12 8.31
N LYS A 669 16.76 22.47 9.38
CA LYS A 669 17.96 23.32 9.35
C LYS A 669 19.26 22.53 9.49
N ILE A 670 19.37 21.65 10.48
CA ILE A 670 20.63 20.94 10.78
C ILE A 670 20.64 19.57 10.12
N ARG A 671 19.63 18.73 10.37
CA ARG A 671 19.64 17.32 9.91
C ARG A 671 19.52 17.19 8.39
N PHE A 672 18.81 18.10 7.74
CA PHE A 672 18.77 18.16 6.29
C PHE A 672 20.10 18.62 5.69
N GLU A 673 20.77 19.61 6.29
CA GLU A 673 22.11 20.03 5.85
C GLU A 673 23.13 18.90 6.03
N MET A 674 23.09 18.19 7.16
CA MET A 674 23.92 17.00 7.41
C MET A 674 23.69 15.92 6.34
N PHE A 675 22.45 15.74 5.87
CA PHE A 675 22.16 14.82 4.77
C PHE A 675 22.83 15.24 3.45
N LEU A 676 22.83 16.54 3.12
CA LEU A 676 23.53 17.04 1.92
C LEU A 676 25.05 16.89 2.06
N ILE A 677 25.63 17.24 3.21
CA ILE A 677 27.06 17.04 3.47
C ILE A 677 27.43 15.56 3.36
N ALA A 678 26.63 14.66 3.95
CA ALA A 678 26.85 13.22 3.85
C ALA A 678 26.72 12.71 2.40
N THR A 679 25.81 13.28 1.62
CA THR A 679 25.69 12.96 0.18
C THR A 679 27.02 13.16 -0.53
N HIS A 680 27.65 14.31 -0.34
CA HIS A 680 28.92 14.63 -0.97
C HIS A 680 30.09 13.83 -0.39
N TYR A 681 30.06 13.56 0.92
CA TYR A 681 31.03 12.68 1.56
C TYR A 681 31.03 11.30 0.88
N TRP A 682 29.85 10.74 0.62
CA TRP A 682 29.72 9.45 -0.04
C TRP A 682 30.06 9.49 -1.53
N GLU A 683 29.73 10.57 -2.23
CA GLU A 683 30.18 10.80 -3.62
C GLU A 683 31.72 10.78 -3.70
N GLY A 684 32.42 11.45 -2.78
CA GLY A 684 33.88 11.42 -2.71
C GLY A 684 34.43 10.03 -2.36
N GLN A 685 33.84 9.35 -1.38
CA GLN A 685 34.21 7.97 -1.02
C GLN A 685 33.97 6.96 -2.15
N TRP A 686 33.00 7.22 -3.02
CA TRP A 686 32.74 6.43 -4.21
C TRP A 686 33.83 6.66 -5.27
N LEU A 687 34.21 7.92 -5.52
CA LEU A 687 35.31 8.27 -6.43
C LEU A 687 36.64 7.62 -6.01
N ILE A 688 36.99 7.68 -4.73
CA ILE A 688 38.20 7.04 -4.18
C ILE A 688 38.19 5.52 -4.39
N GLU A 689 37.03 4.87 -4.25
CA GLU A 689 36.90 3.44 -4.50
C GLU A 689 37.01 3.09 -5.99
N MET A 690 36.39 3.90 -6.85
CA MET A 690 36.47 3.74 -8.31
C MET A 690 37.91 3.89 -8.81
N GLU A 691 38.64 4.89 -8.31
CA GLU A 691 40.07 5.09 -8.62
C GLU A 691 40.88 3.82 -8.30
N LYS A 692 40.71 3.26 -7.10
CA LYS A 692 41.37 2.01 -6.69
C LYS A 692 41.00 0.80 -7.56
N LEU A 693 39.77 0.72 -8.08
CA LEU A 693 39.34 -0.37 -8.96
C LEU A 693 39.94 -0.24 -10.35
N ILE A 694 40.04 0.99 -10.87
CA ILE A 694 40.65 1.30 -12.17
C ILE A 694 42.16 1.01 -12.12
N GLU A 695 42.87 1.53 -11.11
CA GLU A 695 44.32 1.31 -10.92
C GLU A 695 44.68 -0.18 -10.83
N LYS A 696 43.84 -0.99 -10.19
CA LYS A 696 44.04 -2.44 -10.04
C LYS A 696 43.56 -3.26 -11.24
N GLY A 697 42.94 -2.64 -12.24
CA GLY A 697 42.32 -3.36 -13.37
C GLY A 697 41.19 -4.31 -12.95
N HIS A 698 40.53 -4.04 -11.81
CA HIS A 698 39.48 -4.90 -11.24
C HIS A 698 38.07 -4.52 -11.70
N LEU A 699 37.91 -3.42 -12.43
CA LEU A 699 36.62 -2.95 -12.94
C LEU A 699 35.92 -4.03 -13.77
N SER A 700 36.67 -4.77 -14.58
CA SER A 700 36.18 -5.87 -15.41
C SER A 700 35.72 -7.08 -14.60
N ASN A 701 36.14 -7.24 -13.34
CA ASN A 701 35.80 -8.39 -12.49
C ASN A 701 34.54 -8.18 -11.64
N THR A 702 33.95 -6.98 -11.66
CA THR A 702 32.78 -6.61 -10.85
C THR A 702 31.53 -7.44 -11.16
N HIS A 703 31.45 -8.05 -12.35
CA HIS A 703 30.32 -8.92 -12.74
C HIS A 703 30.39 -10.33 -12.13
N TRP A 704 31.52 -10.73 -11.54
CA TRP A 704 31.68 -12.06 -10.96
C TRP A 704 30.79 -12.29 -9.74
N LYS A 705 30.23 -13.50 -9.65
CA LYS A 705 29.32 -13.93 -8.57
C LYS A 705 30.07 -14.52 -7.37
N TYR A 706 31.18 -13.92 -6.94
CA TYR A 706 31.85 -14.33 -5.69
C TYR A 706 31.36 -13.49 -4.51
N LYS A 707 31.37 -14.09 -3.31
CA LYS A 707 30.82 -13.47 -2.09
C LYS A 707 31.37 -12.05 -1.86
N ASN A 708 32.69 -11.91 -1.76
CA ASN A 708 33.37 -10.63 -1.54
C ASN A 708 33.06 -9.58 -2.62
N ILE A 709 32.97 -9.99 -3.89
CA ILE A 709 32.65 -9.08 -5.00
C ILE A 709 31.21 -8.58 -4.91
N CYS A 710 30.27 -9.48 -4.63
CA CYS A 710 28.87 -9.11 -4.43
C CYS A 710 28.68 -8.16 -3.24
N GLU A 711 29.36 -8.43 -2.12
CA GLU A 711 29.34 -7.54 -0.94
C GLU A 711 29.92 -6.16 -1.26
N ASN A 712 31.10 -6.10 -1.88
CA ASN A 712 31.76 -4.84 -2.26
C ASN A 712 30.92 -4.04 -3.26
N ASN A 713 30.33 -4.69 -4.26
CA ASN A 713 29.44 -4.02 -5.21
C ASN A 713 28.25 -3.38 -4.51
N TRP A 714 27.63 -4.06 -3.54
CA TRP A 714 26.52 -3.49 -2.78
C TRP A 714 26.95 -2.28 -1.96
N ARG A 715 28.09 -2.36 -1.25
CA ARG A 715 28.60 -1.23 -0.45
C ARG A 715 28.94 -0.03 -1.34
N ARG A 716 29.61 -0.24 -2.47
CA ARG A 716 29.92 0.81 -3.44
C ARG A 716 28.66 1.50 -3.96
N ARG A 717 27.64 0.72 -4.37
CA ARG A 717 26.37 1.26 -4.87
C ARG A 717 25.63 2.11 -3.84
N MET A 718 25.69 1.71 -2.56
CA MET A 718 25.06 2.45 -1.45
C MET A 718 25.74 3.78 -1.14
N LYS A 719 26.94 4.05 -1.69
CA LYS A 719 27.57 5.37 -1.65
C LYS A 719 26.90 6.38 -2.60
N ILE A 720 26.24 5.91 -3.67
CA ILE A 720 25.52 6.79 -4.61
C ILE A 720 24.02 6.79 -4.34
N THR A 721 23.42 5.62 -4.14
CA THR A 721 21.99 5.47 -3.85
C THR A 721 21.79 4.85 -2.46
N PRO A 722 21.47 5.62 -1.41
CA PRO A 722 21.33 5.10 -0.04
C PRO A 722 20.25 4.03 0.17
N CYS A 723 19.37 3.81 -0.80
CA CYS A 723 18.38 2.74 -0.76
C CYS A 723 18.22 2.12 -2.15
N ALA A 724 18.12 0.79 -2.20
CA ALA A 724 17.67 0.08 -3.40
C ALA A 724 16.23 -0.40 -3.21
N VAL A 725 15.41 -0.26 -4.25
CA VAL A 725 14.01 -0.67 -4.27
C VAL A 725 13.85 -1.86 -5.22
N MET A 726 13.16 -2.91 -4.79
CA MET A 726 12.87 -4.09 -5.62
C MET A 726 11.63 -4.85 -5.13
N THR A 727 11.13 -5.80 -5.92
CA THR A 727 10.03 -6.66 -5.45
C THR A 727 10.56 -7.76 -4.53
N SER A 728 9.69 -8.26 -3.63
CA SER A 728 10.03 -9.40 -2.76
C SER A 728 10.46 -10.65 -3.55
N TYR A 729 9.91 -10.83 -4.75
CA TYR A 729 10.27 -11.93 -5.66
C TYR A 729 11.66 -11.81 -6.27
N MET A 730 12.15 -10.58 -6.50
CA MET A 730 13.47 -10.35 -7.09
C MET A 730 14.58 -10.35 -6.05
N LEU A 731 14.25 -10.06 -4.80
CA LEU A 731 15.21 -9.90 -3.71
C LEU A 731 16.22 -11.07 -3.61
N PRO A 732 15.81 -12.35 -3.56
CA PRO A 732 16.78 -13.46 -3.44
C PRO A 732 17.84 -13.52 -4.55
N ASN A 733 17.46 -13.14 -5.78
CA ASN A 733 18.34 -13.20 -6.95
C ASN A 733 19.53 -12.24 -6.86
N TYR A 734 19.32 -11.10 -6.20
CA TYR A 734 20.33 -10.06 -6.10
C TYR A 734 21.29 -10.25 -4.91
N PHE A 735 20.94 -11.16 -4.00
CA PHE A 735 21.73 -11.51 -2.82
C PHE A 735 22.26 -12.95 -2.88
N SER A 736 22.24 -13.57 -4.06
CA SER A 736 22.86 -14.88 -4.31
C SER A 736 24.27 -14.76 -4.90
N PHE A 737 25.19 -15.63 -4.49
CA PHE A 737 26.53 -15.80 -5.05
C PHE A 737 26.81 -17.27 -5.37
N SER A 738 27.89 -17.52 -6.11
CA SER A 738 28.36 -18.86 -6.49
C SER A 738 29.39 -19.37 -5.48
N ARG A 739 29.14 -20.55 -4.90
CA ARG A 739 30.04 -21.26 -4.00
C ARG A 739 30.56 -22.53 -4.66
N LYS A 740 31.89 -22.70 -4.67
CA LYS A 740 32.54 -23.94 -5.17
C LYS A 740 32.43 -25.03 -4.09
N ILE A 741 31.89 -26.20 -4.45
CA ILE A 741 31.74 -27.34 -3.51
C ILE A 741 32.81 -28.42 -3.78
N HIS A 742 33.07 -28.75 -5.05
CA HIS A 742 34.14 -29.65 -5.51
C HIS A 742 34.62 -29.24 -6.92
N ASP A 743 35.65 -29.91 -7.47
CA ASP A 743 36.45 -29.39 -8.59
C ASP A 743 35.74 -29.05 -9.90
N ASN A 744 34.45 -29.37 -10.09
CA ASN A 744 33.66 -28.92 -11.25
C ASN A 744 32.19 -28.58 -10.92
N LEU A 745 31.82 -28.38 -9.64
CA LEU A 745 30.42 -28.10 -9.25
C LEU A 745 30.30 -26.81 -8.43
N ASN A 746 29.59 -25.83 -9.02
CA ASN A 746 29.18 -24.59 -8.37
C ASN A 746 27.74 -24.72 -7.87
N LYS A 747 27.48 -24.36 -6.61
CA LYS A 747 26.12 -24.23 -6.05
C LYS A 747 25.85 -22.76 -5.76
N SER A 748 24.59 -22.33 -5.96
CA SER A 748 24.16 -21.02 -5.47
C SER A 748 24.09 -21.01 -3.94
N ASP A 749 24.57 -19.93 -3.34
CA ASP A 749 24.52 -19.63 -1.91
C ASP A 749 24.05 -18.18 -1.73
N TYR A 750 23.73 -17.76 -0.51
CA TYR A 750 23.06 -16.48 -0.24
C TYR A 750 23.81 -15.64 0.79
N LEU A 751 23.76 -14.31 0.62
CA LEU A 751 24.25 -13.32 1.57
C LEU A 751 23.27 -13.18 2.75
N TYR A 752 23.16 -14.22 3.56
CA TYR A 752 22.38 -14.20 4.79
C TYR A 752 22.90 -13.12 5.74
N ASP A 753 22.00 -12.45 6.45
CA ASP A 753 22.32 -11.41 7.44
C ASP A 753 23.20 -10.25 6.90
N PHE A 754 23.12 -9.95 5.60
CA PHE A 754 23.95 -8.92 4.96
C PHE A 754 23.27 -7.56 4.85
N ILE A 755 21.96 -7.53 4.59
CA ILE A 755 21.16 -6.30 4.47
C ILE A 755 21.04 -5.67 5.87
N ASP A 756 21.52 -4.43 6.04
CA ASP A 756 21.50 -3.77 7.36
C ASP A 756 20.08 -3.36 7.78
N LEU A 757 19.24 -2.99 6.81
CA LEU A 757 17.82 -2.70 7.03
C LEU A 757 16.97 -3.17 5.84
N LEU A 758 16.04 -4.08 6.10
CA LEU A 758 14.96 -4.43 5.19
C LEU A 758 13.73 -3.57 5.49
N ILE A 759 13.20 -2.86 4.51
CA ILE A 759 11.98 -2.07 4.61
C ILE A 759 10.89 -2.78 3.82
N VAL A 760 9.85 -3.28 4.49
CA VAL A 760 8.69 -3.88 3.82
C VAL A 760 7.55 -2.88 3.85
N ASP A 761 7.19 -2.31 2.69
CA ASP A 761 6.07 -1.36 2.57
C ASP A 761 4.79 -2.04 2.06
N GLU A 762 3.66 -1.46 2.43
CA GLU A 762 2.32 -2.05 2.27
C GLU A 762 2.27 -3.49 2.82
N ALA A 763 2.94 -3.74 3.95
CA ALA A 763 3.12 -5.06 4.54
C ALA A 763 1.81 -5.79 4.91
N GLY A 764 0.70 -5.05 5.01
CA GLY A 764 -0.64 -5.62 5.18
C GLY A 764 -1.12 -6.42 3.97
N GLN A 765 -0.54 -6.18 2.79
CA GLN A 765 -0.84 -6.83 1.50
C GLN A 765 0.23 -7.84 1.09
N VAL A 766 1.31 -7.96 1.86
CA VAL A 766 2.41 -8.88 1.58
C VAL A 766 2.14 -10.19 2.32
N SER A 767 2.08 -11.30 1.59
CA SER A 767 1.89 -12.62 2.18
C SER A 767 3.17 -13.08 2.89
N PRO A 768 3.04 -13.80 4.02
CA PRO A 768 4.16 -14.08 4.89
C PRO A 768 5.23 -14.96 4.22
N GLU A 769 4.79 -15.95 3.44
CA GLU A 769 5.68 -16.86 2.71
C GLU A 769 6.45 -16.19 1.56
N VAL A 770 5.98 -15.08 1.01
CA VAL A 770 6.69 -14.37 -0.07
C VAL A 770 7.80 -13.48 0.51
N ALA A 771 7.57 -12.87 1.67
CA ALA A 771 8.55 -11.97 2.28
C ALA A 771 9.63 -12.68 3.09
N GLY A 772 9.35 -13.88 3.63
CA GLY A 772 10.24 -14.56 4.58
C GLY A 772 11.68 -14.74 4.10
N ALA A 773 11.91 -15.00 2.80
CA ALA A 773 13.27 -15.04 2.24
C ALA A 773 14.03 -13.72 2.46
N GLY A 774 13.38 -12.56 2.36
CA GLY A 774 14.00 -11.27 2.63
C GLY A 774 14.44 -11.12 4.09
N PHE A 775 13.64 -11.60 5.05
CA PHE A 775 13.99 -11.58 6.47
C PHE A 775 15.19 -12.47 6.80
N SER A 776 15.51 -13.47 5.97
CA SER A 776 16.74 -14.28 6.11
C SER A 776 18.00 -13.56 5.65
N LEU A 777 17.86 -12.57 4.76
CA LEU A 777 18.97 -11.84 4.16
C LEU A 777 19.34 -10.58 4.95
N ALA A 778 18.56 -10.23 5.98
CA ALA A 778 18.64 -8.94 6.66
C ALA A 778 18.86 -9.04 8.17
N LYS A 779 19.51 -8.02 8.72
CA LYS A 779 19.83 -7.87 10.15
C LYS A 779 18.66 -7.29 10.94
N LYS A 780 17.93 -6.34 10.36
CA LYS A 780 16.79 -5.64 10.97
C LYS A 780 15.69 -5.39 9.94
N ALA A 781 14.45 -5.28 10.40
CA ALA A 781 13.33 -4.95 9.53
C ALA A 781 12.50 -3.76 10.04
N LEU A 782 12.17 -2.84 9.14
CA LEU A 782 11.13 -1.84 9.30
C LEU A 782 9.92 -2.29 8.48
N VAL A 783 8.82 -2.63 9.14
CA VAL A 783 7.61 -3.13 8.50
C VAL A 783 6.55 -2.06 8.56
N ILE A 784 6.15 -1.54 7.40
CA ILE A 784 5.20 -0.44 7.27
C ILE A 784 3.96 -0.94 6.55
N GLY A 785 2.79 -0.72 7.14
CA GLY A 785 1.55 -1.18 6.54
C GLY A 785 0.33 -0.87 7.39
N ASP A 786 -0.80 -1.44 6.98
CA ASP A 786 -2.07 -1.28 7.67
C ASP A 786 -2.93 -2.53 7.44
N THR A 787 -3.27 -3.24 8.51
CA THR A 787 -4.13 -4.44 8.46
C THR A 787 -5.61 -4.10 8.29
N LYS A 788 -6.00 -2.82 8.34
CA LYS A 788 -7.35 -2.33 8.01
C LYS A 788 -7.54 -1.99 6.53
N GLN A 789 -6.50 -2.15 5.71
CA GLN A 789 -6.59 -2.11 4.25
C GLN A 789 -6.73 -3.53 3.68
N ILE A 790 -6.71 -3.67 2.35
CA ILE A 790 -6.92 -4.96 1.67
C ILE A 790 -5.84 -5.98 2.09
N PRO A 791 -6.20 -7.19 2.53
CA PRO A 791 -5.25 -8.25 2.87
C PRO A 791 -4.62 -8.90 1.62
N PRO A 792 -3.59 -9.76 1.76
CA PRO A 792 -3.05 -10.51 0.64
C PRO A 792 -4.11 -11.45 0.08
N ILE A 793 -4.20 -11.56 -1.25
CA ILE A 793 -5.12 -12.51 -1.89
C ILE A 793 -4.46 -13.89 -1.89
N SER A 794 -4.96 -14.81 -1.07
CA SER A 794 -4.55 -16.22 -1.14
C SER A 794 -5.26 -16.92 -2.30
N LYS A 795 -4.51 -17.79 -2.99
CA LYS A 795 -5.06 -18.73 -3.98
C LYS A 795 -5.26 -20.13 -3.39
N LEU A 796 -4.82 -20.35 -2.15
CA LEU A 796 -4.98 -21.63 -1.46
C LEU A 796 -6.37 -21.69 -0.82
N THR A 797 -7.02 -22.85 -0.91
CA THR A 797 -8.20 -23.13 -0.10
C THR A 797 -7.78 -23.42 1.34
N LYS A 798 -8.73 -23.26 2.28
CA LYS A 798 -8.51 -23.56 3.70
C LYS A 798 -7.98 -24.98 3.91
N SER A 799 -8.54 -25.96 3.19
CA SER A 799 -8.14 -27.36 3.31
C SER A 799 -6.69 -27.63 2.89
N ILE A 800 -6.21 -26.98 1.82
CA ILE A 800 -4.83 -27.13 1.34
C ILE A 800 -3.87 -26.50 2.34
N ASP A 801 -4.20 -25.31 2.83
CA ASP A 801 -3.36 -24.58 3.78
C ASP A 801 -3.19 -25.36 5.10
N ILE A 802 -4.28 -25.92 5.64
CA ILE A 802 -4.25 -26.82 6.80
C ILE A 802 -3.43 -28.09 6.52
N GLY A 803 -3.56 -28.66 5.32
CA GLY A 803 -2.75 -29.82 4.89
C GLY A 803 -1.24 -29.55 4.97
N ASN A 804 -0.81 -28.36 4.53
CA ASN A 804 0.59 -27.93 4.60
C ASN A 804 1.05 -27.70 6.05
N LEU A 805 0.21 -27.12 6.89
CA LEU A 805 0.48 -26.96 8.32
C LEU A 805 0.66 -28.31 9.04
N HIS A 806 -0.12 -29.33 8.65
CA HIS A 806 0.07 -30.69 9.15
C HIS A 806 1.39 -31.31 8.69
N LYS A 807 1.73 -31.19 7.41
CA LYS A 807 2.99 -31.74 6.84
C LYS A 807 4.24 -31.11 7.46
N ALA A 808 4.11 -29.87 7.93
CA ALA A 808 5.14 -29.14 8.65
C ALA A 808 5.15 -29.40 10.17
N ASN A 809 4.21 -30.18 10.72
CA ASN A 809 4.02 -30.37 12.16
C ASN A 809 3.80 -29.04 12.92
N LEU A 810 3.05 -28.12 12.33
CA LEU A 810 2.57 -26.89 12.99
C LEU A 810 1.18 -27.08 13.61
N ILE A 811 0.36 -27.96 13.04
CA ILE A 811 -0.90 -28.44 13.61
C ILE A 811 -0.87 -29.97 13.63
N SER A 812 -1.33 -30.59 14.72
CA SER A 812 -1.39 -32.06 14.82
C SER A 812 -2.60 -32.62 14.08
N LYS A 813 -2.39 -33.67 13.25
CA LYS A 813 -3.47 -34.39 12.55
C LYS A 813 -4.42 -35.15 13.49
N ASN A 814 -4.00 -35.40 14.73
CA ASN A 814 -4.73 -36.23 15.69
C ASN A 814 -5.74 -35.42 16.54
N GLN A 815 -5.93 -34.13 16.24
CA GLN A 815 -6.87 -33.26 16.94
C GLN A 815 -8.26 -33.31 16.30
N GLY A 816 -9.29 -33.02 17.09
CA GLY A 816 -10.64 -32.82 16.54
C GLY A 816 -10.73 -31.57 15.67
N ILE A 817 -11.70 -31.54 14.74
CA ILE A 817 -11.88 -30.48 13.73
C ILE A 817 -11.96 -29.08 14.37
N GLU A 818 -12.70 -28.94 15.47
CA GLU A 818 -12.84 -27.65 16.18
C GLU A 818 -11.49 -27.11 16.64
N LYS A 819 -10.63 -27.97 17.21
CA LYS A 819 -9.30 -27.58 17.69
C LYS A 819 -8.32 -27.29 16.53
N ILE A 820 -8.48 -27.97 15.39
CA ILE A 820 -7.73 -27.64 14.17
C ILE A 820 -8.12 -26.25 13.68
N ASP A 821 -9.40 -25.94 13.65
CA ASP A 821 -9.92 -24.63 13.24
C ASP A 821 -9.47 -23.51 14.19
N GLU A 822 -9.46 -23.75 15.50
CA GLU A 822 -8.91 -22.83 16.50
C GLU A 822 -7.41 -22.56 16.27
N ASN A 823 -6.59 -23.61 16.12
CA ASN A 823 -5.15 -23.47 15.88
C ASN A 823 -4.86 -22.79 14.54
N TYR A 824 -5.66 -23.10 13.51
CA TYR A 824 -5.55 -22.45 12.21
C TYR A 824 -5.86 -20.97 12.33
N LYS A 825 -6.95 -20.62 13.03
CA LYS A 825 -7.33 -19.24 13.28
C LYS A 825 -6.25 -18.48 14.07
N GLU A 826 -5.65 -19.11 15.07
CA GLU A 826 -4.52 -18.54 15.82
C GLU A 826 -3.33 -18.22 14.90
N LEU A 827 -2.96 -19.13 13.99
CA LEU A 827 -1.89 -18.90 13.01
C LEU A 827 -2.22 -17.79 12.01
N GLN A 828 -3.49 -17.65 11.61
CA GLN A 828 -3.97 -16.54 10.77
C GLN A 828 -3.90 -15.19 11.50
N ASP A 829 -4.25 -15.17 12.78
CA ASP A 829 -4.24 -13.95 13.60
C ASP A 829 -2.80 -13.53 13.93
N LYS A 830 -1.90 -14.49 14.13
CA LYS A 830 -0.44 -14.27 14.25
C LYS A 830 0.26 -13.95 12.93
N GLY A 831 -0.45 -14.08 11.81
CA GLY A 831 0.04 -13.71 10.49
C GLY A 831 0.91 -14.76 9.79
N ILE A 832 1.15 -15.93 10.40
CA ILE A 832 2.02 -16.99 9.86
C ILE A 832 1.36 -17.74 8.70
N ALA A 833 0.04 -17.95 8.77
CA ALA A 833 -0.69 -18.71 7.76
C ALA A 833 -0.69 -18.01 6.38
N SER A 834 -0.62 -18.79 5.30
CA SER A 834 -0.59 -18.31 3.92
C SER A 834 -1.94 -17.80 3.42
N ASP A 835 -3.04 -18.28 4.00
CA ASP A 835 -4.35 -17.63 3.92
C ASP A 835 -4.65 -16.84 5.21
N GLY A 836 -5.25 -15.66 5.07
CA GLY A 836 -5.57 -14.77 6.19
C GLY A 836 -4.38 -14.12 6.91
N GLY A 837 -3.15 -14.58 6.73
CA GLY A 837 -1.93 -13.98 7.31
C GLY A 837 -1.32 -12.86 6.46
N SER A 838 -0.41 -12.08 7.06
CA SER A 838 0.36 -11.03 6.38
C SER A 838 1.63 -10.68 7.15
N VAL A 839 2.61 -10.09 6.47
CA VAL A 839 3.85 -9.59 7.10
C VAL A 839 3.54 -8.59 8.20
N MET A 840 2.54 -7.72 8.00
CA MET A 840 2.15 -6.74 9.02
C MET A 840 1.63 -7.41 10.29
N LYS A 841 0.82 -8.46 10.19
CA LYS A 841 0.33 -9.20 11.37
C LYS A 841 1.47 -9.86 12.14
N ILE A 842 2.43 -10.47 11.44
CA ILE A 842 3.64 -11.02 12.07
C ILE A 842 4.39 -9.90 12.80
N ALA A 843 4.62 -8.76 12.14
CA ALA A 843 5.34 -7.65 12.74
C ALA A 843 4.61 -7.08 13.97
N GLN A 844 3.28 -6.94 13.93
CA GLN A 844 2.45 -6.55 15.07
C GLN A 844 2.60 -7.54 16.23
N ASN A 845 2.56 -8.86 15.97
CA ASN A 845 2.78 -9.90 16.97
C ASN A 845 4.17 -9.79 17.64
N ARG A 846 5.18 -9.38 16.88
CA ARG A 846 6.57 -9.20 17.34
C ARG A 846 6.90 -7.79 17.85
N ALA A 847 5.91 -6.90 17.93
CA ALA A 847 6.11 -5.49 18.28
C ALA A 847 6.53 -5.32 19.75
N LYS A 848 7.58 -4.57 20.06
CA LYS A 848 7.91 -4.23 21.46
C LYS A 848 7.03 -3.12 22.04
N TYR A 849 6.57 -2.22 21.18
CA TYR A 849 5.84 -1.02 21.57
C TYR A 849 4.34 -1.19 21.34
N TYR A 850 3.52 -0.75 22.30
CA TYR A 850 2.06 -0.75 22.15
C TYR A 850 1.40 0.46 22.84
N PRO A 851 1.68 1.70 22.35
CA PRO A 851 1.18 2.92 23.00
C PRO A 851 -0.34 3.10 22.87
N GLU A 852 -0.94 2.74 21.74
CA GLU A 852 -2.38 2.93 21.49
C GLU A 852 -3.15 1.62 21.72
N LYS A 853 -3.65 1.43 22.95
CA LYS A 853 -4.36 0.19 23.35
C LYS A 853 -5.69 -0.03 22.63
N LYS A 854 -6.24 0.98 21.96
CA LYS A 854 -7.47 0.80 21.18
C LYS A 854 -7.21 0.06 19.86
N LEU A 855 -5.99 0.08 19.33
CA LEU A 855 -5.66 -0.49 18.02
C LEU A 855 -4.78 -1.74 18.16
N GLU A 856 -4.32 -2.29 17.05
CA GLU A 856 -3.38 -3.41 17.04
C GLU A 856 -2.02 -3.02 17.65
N ARG A 857 -1.16 -3.99 17.91
CA ARG A 857 0.15 -3.76 18.52
C ARG A 857 1.11 -3.05 17.55
N GLY A 858 2.10 -2.32 18.06
CA GLY A 858 3.07 -1.56 17.26
C GLY A 858 2.92 -0.04 17.38
N LEU A 859 3.81 0.69 16.68
CA LEU A 859 3.73 2.15 16.61
C LEU A 859 2.69 2.56 15.57
N TYR A 860 2.02 3.70 15.77
CA TYR A 860 1.03 4.25 14.84
C TYR A 860 1.41 5.65 14.40
N LEU A 861 1.13 5.96 13.13
CA LEU A 861 1.13 7.32 12.61
C LEU A 861 -0.30 7.87 12.68
N TYR A 862 -0.48 9.03 13.32
CA TYR A 862 -1.82 9.55 13.66
C TYR A 862 -2.27 10.69 12.73
N GLU A 863 -1.34 11.53 12.29
CA GLU A 863 -1.63 12.75 11.54
C GLU A 863 -2.01 12.46 10.09
N HIS A 864 -3.30 12.59 9.76
CA HIS A 864 -3.79 12.40 8.40
C HIS A 864 -3.85 13.74 7.64
N ARG A 865 -3.08 13.85 6.55
CA ARG A 865 -2.93 15.12 5.79
C ARG A 865 -3.57 15.11 4.40
N ARG A 866 -4.13 13.98 3.96
CA ARG A 866 -4.60 13.78 2.59
C ARG A 866 -6.04 14.26 2.38
N CYS A 867 -6.99 13.68 3.10
CA CYS A 867 -8.42 13.86 2.91
C CYS A 867 -8.92 15.05 3.73
N TYR A 868 -9.99 15.71 3.29
CA TYR A 868 -10.73 16.63 4.14
C TYR A 868 -11.29 15.91 5.38
N ASN A 869 -11.52 16.67 6.45
CA ASN A 869 -11.88 16.14 7.77
C ASN A 869 -13.09 15.18 7.72
N ASN A 870 -14.12 15.51 6.95
CA ASN A 870 -15.33 14.69 6.85
C ASN A 870 -15.13 13.36 6.09
N ILE A 871 -14.27 13.33 5.07
CA ILE A 871 -13.92 12.10 4.33
C ILE A 871 -13.17 11.14 5.26
N ILE A 872 -12.11 11.64 5.92
CA ILE A 872 -11.31 10.77 6.81
C ILE A 872 -12.09 10.38 8.08
N ALA A 873 -13.03 11.20 8.55
CA ALA A 873 -13.86 10.89 9.71
C ALA A 873 -14.59 9.55 9.54
N TYR A 874 -15.14 9.27 8.35
CA TYR A 874 -15.74 7.97 8.04
C TYR A 874 -14.78 6.80 8.27
N CYS A 875 -13.59 6.86 7.67
CA CYS A 875 -12.57 5.83 7.83
C CYS A 875 -12.11 5.71 9.30
N ASN A 876 -12.00 6.83 10.00
CA ASN A 876 -11.59 6.90 11.40
C ASN A 876 -12.60 6.20 12.33
N GLU A 877 -13.91 6.40 12.10
CA GLU A 877 -14.96 5.68 12.83
C GLU A 877 -15.03 4.20 12.43
N LEU A 878 -14.94 3.90 11.13
CA LEU A 878 -15.06 2.53 10.61
C LEU A 878 -13.95 1.60 11.12
N CYS A 879 -12.70 2.06 11.03
CA CYS A 879 -11.50 1.22 11.16
C CYS A 879 -10.58 1.58 12.33
N TYR A 880 -10.50 2.86 12.70
CA TYR A 880 -9.43 3.37 13.58
C TYR A 880 -9.93 3.93 14.92
N LYS A 881 -11.19 3.69 15.28
CA LYS A 881 -11.79 4.01 16.58
C LYS A 881 -11.60 5.47 17.01
N GLY A 882 -11.59 6.40 16.05
CA GLY A 882 -11.45 7.84 16.30
C GLY A 882 -10.02 8.32 16.63
N VAL A 883 -9.01 7.46 16.53
CA VAL A 883 -7.63 7.77 16.94
C VAL A 883 -6.91 8.68 15.92
N LEU A 884 -7.25 8.61 14.62
CA LEU A 884 -6.61 9.45 13.61
C LEU A 884 -6.91 10.93 13.83
N LYS A 885 -5.91 11.77 13.56
CA LYS A 885 -5.97 13.24 13.67
C LYS A 885 -6.08 13.86 12.27
N PRO A 886 -7.25 14.37 11.86
CA PRO A 886 -7.38 15.08 10.60
C PRO A 886 -6.61 16.41 10.65
N MET A 887 -5.64 16.59 9.75
CA MET A 887 -4.75 17.75 9.71
C MET A 887 -4.98 18.66 8.49
N ARG A 888 -5.85 18.26 7.56
CA ARG A 888 -6.10 19.02 6.33
C ARG A 888 -7.08 20.18 6.52
N GLY A 889 -8.11 20.00 7.35
CA GLY A 889 -9.18 20.98 7.55
C GLY A 889 -10.50 20.60 6.87
N GLU A 890 -11.48 21.48 6.98
CA GLU A 890 -12.80 21.32 6.36
C GLU A 890 -12.77 21.69 4.87
N ALA A 891 -13.74 21.19 4.12
CA ALA A 891 -13.90 21.56 2.71
C ALA A 891 -14.31 23.03 2.59
N LEU A 892 -13.84 23.71 1.54
CA LEU A 892 -14.20 25.11 1.28
C LEU A 892 -15.70 25.23 0.96
N GLU A 893 -16.38 26.24 1.49
CA GLU A 893 -17.84 26.40 1.31
C GLU A 893 -18.26 26.57 -0.16
N ASP A 894 -17.42 27.19 -0.99
CA ASP A 894 -17.66 27.45 -2.42
C ASP A 894 -17.07 26.35 -3.35
N SER A 895 -16.75 25.17 -2.81
CA SER A 895 -16.21 24.06 -3.61
C SER A 895 -17.18 23.60 -4.70
N LEU A 896 -16.66 23.28 -5.90
CA LEU A 896 -17.46 22.77 -7.03
C LEU A 896 -18.27 21.51 -6.67
N LEU A 897 -17.69 20.65 -5.83
CA LEU A 897 -18.26 19.37 -5.42
C LEU A 897 -18.28 19.29 -3.90
N PRO A 898 -19.29 18.63 -3.29
CA PRO A 898 -19.23 18.30 -1.89
C PRO A 898 -18.09 17.31 -1.63
N SER A 899 -17.53 17.33 -0.43
CA SER A 899 -16.47 16.38 -0.05
C SER A 899 -16.99 14.96 0.16
N MET A 900 -18.26 14.82 0.57
CA MET A 900 -19.02 13.57 0.55
C MET A 900 -20.30 13.82 -0.26
N GLY A 901 -20.52 13.07 -1.33
CA GLY A 901 -21.68 13.29 -2.20
C GLY A 901 -22.26 12.01 -2.77
N TYR A 902 -23.48 12.09 -3.28
CA TYR A 902 -24.14 10.93 -3.87
C TYR A 902 -25.09 11.31 -5.02
N LEU A 903 -25.26 10.40 -5.97
CA LEU A 903 -26.27 10.46 -7.02
C LEU A 903 -27.09 9.17 -6.98
N ASN A 904 -28.39 9.29 -6.69
CA ASN A 904 -29.29 8.14 -6.64
C ASN A 904 -29.62 7.63 -8.04
N ILE A 905 -29.28 6.38 -8.34
CA ILE A 905 -29.50 5.73 -9.65
C ILE A 905 -30.30 4.44 -9.45
N GLU A 906 -31.50 4.39 -10.03
CA GLU A 906 -32.41 3.23 -9.97
C GLU A 906 -32.13 2.22 -11.09
N GLY A 907 -30.87 1.74 -11.13
CA GLY A 907 -30.39 0.76 -12.11
C GLY A 907 -30.70 -0.68 -11.73
N LYS A 908 -30.51 -1.62 -12.68
CA LYS A 908 -30.65 -3.06 -12.44
C LYS A 908 -29.30 -3.74 -12.38
N CYS A 909 -28.98 -4.32 -11.22
CA CYS A 909 -27.80 -5.16 -11.05
C CYS A 909 -28.02 -6.53 -11.73
N GLN A 910 -27.07 -6.94 -12.56
CA GLN A 910 -27.08 -8.20 -13.29
C GLN A 910 -25.84 -9.03 -12.96
N ASN A 911 -26.00 -10.36 -12.85
CA ASN A 911 -24.87 -11.29 -12.73
C ASN A 911 -24.35 -11.64 -14.12
N ILE A 912 -23.07 -11.41 -14.39
CA ILE A 912 -22.42 -11.66 -15.68
C ILE A 912 -21.08 -12.36 -15.44
N LEU A 913 -20.91 -13.57 -15.98
CA LEU A 913 -19.64 -14.33 -15.93
C LEU A 913 -19.07 -14.55 -14.51
N GLY A 914 -19.91 -14.60 -13.49
CA GLY A 914 -19.51 -14.70 -12.08
C GLY A 914 -19.08 -13.36 -11.44
N SER A 915 -19.31 -12.24 -12.12
CA SER A 915 -19.18 -10.87 -11.60
C SER A 915 -20.55 -10.17 -11.65
N LYS A 916 -20.59 -8.88 -11.29
CA LYS A 916 -21.81 -8.06 -11.33
C LYS A 916 -21.60 -6.81 -12.18
N GLN A 917 -22.67 -6.34 -12.82
CA GLN A 917 -22.71 -5.07 -13.54
C GLN A 917 -24.06 -4.38 -13.36
N ASN A 918 -24.08 -3.06 -13.50
CA ASN A 918 -25.26 -2.23 -13.56
C ASN A 918 -25.07 -1.23 -14.72
N GLU A 919 -25.75 -1.49 -15.83
CA GLU A 919 -25.56 -0.76 -17.09
C GLU A 919 -25.93 0.72 -16.95
N LEU A 920 -27.03 1.01 -16.23
CA LEU A 920 -27.48 2.38 -16.02
C LEU A 920 -26.47 3.16 -15.19
N GLU A 921 -26.01 2.60 -14.07
CA GLU A 921 -24.94 3.22 -13.26
C GLU A 921 -23.70 3.52 -14.12
N ALA A 922 -23.28 2.56 -14.96
CA ALA A 922 -22.08 2.71 -15.77
C ALA A 922 -22.19 3.86 -16.79
N LYS A 923 -23.33 3.95 -17.48
CA LYS A 923 -23.63 5.03 -18.43
C LYS A 923 -23.68 6.39 -17.73
N VAL A 924 -24.34 6.48 -16.58
CA VAL A 924 -24.50 7.72 -15.82
C VAL A 924 -23.16 8.24 -15.31
N ILE A 925 -22.30 7.36 -14.77
CA ILE A 925 -20.96 7.74 -14.29
C ILE A 925 -20.12 8.31 -15.44
N ALA A 926 -20.04 7.60 -16.56
CA ALA A 926 -19.28 8.07 -17.72
C ALA A 926 -19.81 9.40 -18.25
N GLY A 927 -21.14 9.52 -18.37
CA GLY A 927 -21.80 10.76 -18.76
C GLY A 927 -21.49 11.93 -17.82
N TRP A 928 -21.57 11.70 -16.51
CA TRP A 928 -21.27 12.72 -15.51
C TRP A 928 -19.83 13.22 -15.62
N ILE A 929 -18.86 12.33 -15.82
CA ILE A 929 -17.45 12.68 -16.02
C ILE A 929 -17.28 13.54 -17.29
N ILE A 930 -17.85 13.10 -18.42
CA ILE A 930 -17.75 13.80 -19.71
C ILE A 930 -18.29 15.24 -19.61
N THR A 931 -19.39 15.41 -18.88
CA THR A 931 -20.06 16.70 -18.68
C THR A 931 -19.24 17.65 -17.84
N ASN A 932 -18.74 17.13 -16.74
CA ASN A 932 -18.02 17.92 -15.77
C ASN A 932 -16.56 18.07 -16.15
N TYR A 933 -16.07 17.41 -17.21
CA TYR A 933 -14.69 17.47 -17.68
C TYR A 933 -14.11 18.90 -17.70
N LYS A 934 -14.79 19.86 -18.36
CA LYS A 934 -14.32 21.25 -18.43
C LYS A 934 -14.36 21.96 -17.06
N LYS A 935 -15.42 21.74 -16.28
CA LYS A 935 -15.60 22.33 -14.95
C LYS A 935 -14.55 21.82 -13.96
N LEU A 936 -14.29 20.51 -13.98
CA LEU A 936 -13.29 19.81 -13.17
C LEU A 936 -11.89 20.33 -13.50
N ARG A 937 -11.49 20.34 -14.78
CA ARG A 937 -10.18 20.88 -15.15
C ARG A 937 -10.01 22.34 -14.72
N LYS A 938 -11.04 23.17 -14.88
CA LYS A 938 -11.00 24.57 -14.42
C LYS A 938 -10.87 24.69 -12.90
N ALA A 939 -11.61 23.87 -12.13
CA ALA A 939 -11.54 23.87 -10.66
C ALA A 939 -10.19 23.39 -10.12
N TYR A 940 -9.48 22.57 -10.88
CA TYR A 940 -8.17 22.01 -10.54
C TYR A 940 -7.04 22.60 -11.39
N ASN A 941 -7.06 23.91 -11.63
CA ASN A 941 -5.96 24.66 -12.25
C ASN A 941 -5.44 24.10 -13.59
N GLY A 942 -6.31 23.45 -14.36
CA GLY A 942 -5.98 22.89 -15.68
C GLY A 942 -5.32 21.51 -15.66
N GLU A 943 -5.19 20.85 -14.49
CA GLU A 943 -4.68 19.48 -14.35
C GLU A 943 -5.36 18.50 -15.35
N GLU A 944 -4.65 17.44 -15.73
CA GLU A 944 -5.19 16.40 -16.61
C GLU A 944 -6.30 15.61 -15.87
N ILE A 945 -7.35 15.21 -16.60
CA ILE A 945 -8.50 14.55 -15.97
C ILE A 945 -8.13 13.24 -15.26
N LYS A 946 -7.08 12.56 -15.73
CA LYS A 946 -6.57 11.30 -15.16
C LYS A 946 -5.99 11.46 -13.76
N ASP A 947 -5.51 12.65 -13.41
CA ASP A 947 -4.94 12.99 -12.10
C ASP A 947 -6.01 13.57 -11.15
N ILE A 948 -7.09 14.09 -11.72
CA ILE A 948 -8.25 14.60 -10.98
C ILE A 948 -9.18 13.46 -10.56
N VAL A 949 -9.59 12.59 -11.50
CA VAL A 949 -10.71 11.64 -11.31
C VAL A 949 -10.24 10.19 -11.33
N ALA A 950 -10.81 9.36 -10.44
CA ALA A 950 -10.85 7.91 -10.62
C ALA A 950 -12.23 7.34 -10.32
N VAL A 951 -12.49 6.15 -10.88
CA VAL A 951 -13.72 5.39 -10.65
C VAL A 951 -13.41 4.03 -10.05
N VAL A 952 -14.07 3.71 -8.95
CA VAL A 952 -13.89 2.48 -8.18
C VAL A 952 -15.21 1.72 -8.09
N THR A 953 -15.13 0.40 -8.23
CA THR A 953 -16.28 -0.50 -8.03
C THR A 953 -15.82 -1.83 -7.45
N PRO A 954 -16.63 -2.55 -6.66
CA PRO A 954 -16.25 -3.88 -6.18
C PRO A 954 -16.11 -4.92 -7.30
N PHE A 955 -16.69 -4.67 -8.48
CA PHE A 955 -16.85 -5.68 -9.52
C PHE A 955 -16.10 -5.34 -10.82
N ARG A 956 -15.30 -6.30 -11.28
CA ARG A 956 -14.52 -6.17 -12.51
C ARG A 956 -15.38 -5.92 -13.75
N GLN A 957 -16.55 -6.55 -13.85
CA GLN A 957 -17.42 -6.36 -15.01
C GLN A 957 -17.96 -4.93 -15.07
N GLN A 958 -18.33 -4.36 -13.91
CA GLN A 958 -18.73 -2.96 -13.84
C GLN A 958 -17.60 -2.00 -14.25
N SER A 959 -16.36 -2.26 -13.81
CA SER A 959 -15.23 -1.40 -14.21
C SER A 959 -14.98 -1.43 -15.71
N ILE A 960 -15.10 -2.61 -16.34
CA ILE A 960 -14.95 -2.76 -17.79
C ILE A 960 -16.04 -1.95 -18.52
N LYS A 961 -17.29 -2.02 -18.05
CA LYS A 961 -18.41 -1.29 -18.64
C LYS A 961 -18.23 0.22 -18.57
N ILE A 962 -17.89 0.75 -17.40
CA ILE A 962 -17.61 2.19 -17.22
C ILE A 962 -16.47 2.64 -18.14
N ALA A 963 -15.37 1.89 -18.19
CA ALA A 963 -14.23 2.19 -19.05
C ALA A 963 -14.59 2.12 -20.55
N GLY A 964 -15.53 1.25 -20.93
CA GLY A 964 -16.10 1.20 -22.28
C GLY A 964 -16.81 2.48 -22.64
N TYR A 965 -17.71 2.97 -21.78
CA TYR A 965 -18.47 4.21 -22.01
C TYR A 965 -17.61 5.46 -22.07
N LEU A 966 -16.51 5.53 -21.31
CA LEU A 966 -15.55 6.64 -21.40
C LEU A 966 -14.85 6.73 -22.77
N LYS A 967 -14.93 5.69 -23.61
CA LYS A 967 -14.33 5.63 -24.95
C LYS A 967 -15.31 5.94 -26.08
N GLU A 968 -16.59 6.18 -25.76
CA GLU A 968 -17.64 6.52 -26.73
C GLU A 968 -17.64 7.97 -27.23
N PRO A 969 -17.06 8.99 -26.56
CA PRO A 969 -17.02 10.34 -27.10
C PRO A 969 -16.44 10.41 -28.52
N LYS A 970 -17.11 11.18 -29.39
CA LYS A 970 -16.70 11.36 -30.80
C LYS A 970 -15.44 12.20 -30.95
N ASP A 971 -15.18 13.12 -30.02
CA ASP A 971 -13.97 13.93 -29.98
C ASP A 971 -12.78 13.06 -29.58
N LYS A 972 -11.81 12.92 -30.49
CA LYS A 972 -10.62 12.08 -30.30
C LYS A 972 -9.73 12.56 -29.15
N SER A 973 -9.54 13.87 -28.98
CA SER A 973 -8.70 14.41 -27.91
C SER A 973 -9.33 14.14 -26.54
N LEU A 974 -10.64 14.36 -26.44
CA LEU A 974 -11.38 14.08 -25.21
C LEU A 974 -11.36 12.59 -24.89
N LYS A 975 -11.59 11.74 -25.89
CA LYS A 975 -11.56 10.28 -25.76
C LYS A 975 -10.20 9.77 -25.27
N ASP A 976 -9.11 10.26 -25.86
CA ASP A 976 -7.76 9.82 -25.51
C ASP A 976 -7.43 10.18 -24.05
N GLU A 977 -7.83 11.36 -23.57
CA GLU A 977 -7.62 11.78 -22.18
C GLU A 977 -8.53 11.02 -21.19
N LEU A 978 -9.82 10.86 -21.51
CA LEU A 978 -10.76 10.11 -20.66
C LEU A 978 -10.39 8.62 -20.55
N SER A 979 -9.79 8.05 -21.60
CA SER A 979 -9.34 6.66 -21.58
C SER A 979 -8.19 6.39 -20.61
N GLN A 980 -7.51 7.44 -20.13
CA GLN A 980 -6.44 7.37 -19.13
C GLN A 980 -6.97 7.44 -17.69
N ILE A 981 -8.26 7.74 -17.49
CA ILE A 981 -8.88 7.72 -16.16
C ILE A 981 -8.77 6.31 -15.58
N THR A 982 -8.32 6.23 -14.34
CA THR A 982 -8.26 4.95 -13.64
C THR A 982 -9.66 4.48 -13.29
N VAL A 983 -10.12 3.43 -13.98
CA VAL A 983 -11.39 2.75 -13.74
C VAL A 983 -11.09 1.30 -13.38
N GLY A 984 -11.43 0.89 -12.16
CA GLY A 984 -11.04 -0.43 -11.70
C GLY A 984 -11.72 -0.88 -10.42
N THR A 985 -11.22 -2.00 -9.89
CA THR A 985 -11.63 -2.45 -8.56
C THR A 985 -10.89 -1.69 -7.48
N VAL A 986 -11.24 -1.88 -6.20
CA VAL A 986 -10.54 -1.24 -5.08
C VAL A 986 -9.02 -1.48 -5.13
N HIS A 987 -8.59 -2.64 -5.60
CA HIS A 987 -7.17 -2.98 -5.81
C HIS A 987 -6.46 -2.09 -6.85
N SER A 988 -7.20 -1.53 -7.82
CA SER A 988 -6.63 -0.70 -8.90
C SER A 988 -6.21 0.69 -8.43
N LEU A 989 -6.76 1.18 -7.32
CA LEU A 989 -6.32 2.42 -6.67
C LEU A 989 -5.44 2.17 -5.44
N GLN A 990 -5.02 0.93 -5.21
CA GLN A 990 -4.18 0.59 -4.07
C GLN A 990 -2.81 1.26 -4.21
N GLY A 991 -2.48 2.13 -3.26
CA GLY A 991 -1.28 2.98 -3.33
C GLY A 991 -1.43 4.25 -4.19
N ALA A 992 -2.54 4.44 -4.90
CA ALA A 992 -2.84 5.68 -5.64
C ALA A 992 -3.76 6.62 -4.84
N GLU A 993 -3.96 7.84 -5.32
CA GLU A 993 -4.86 8.84 -4.74
C GLU A 993 -5.35 9.79 -5.85
N ARG A 994 -6.55 10.35 -5.70
CA ARG A 994 -7.15 11.29 -6.66
C ARG A 994 -7.90 12.41 -5.96
N LYS A 995 -8.05 13.56 -6.64
CA LYS A 995 -8.84 14.68 -6.14
C LYS A 995 -10.29 14.26 -5.92
N VAL A 996 -10.87 13.61 -6.91
CA VAL A 996 -12.25 13.14 -6.93
C VAL A 996 -12.29 11.63 -7.17
N VAL A 997 -12.97 10.89 -6.30
CA VAL A 997 -13.20 9.44 -6.46
C VAL A 997 -14.69 9.18 -6.57
N LEU A 998 -15.08 8.52 -7.66
CA LEU A 998 -16.45 8.05 -7.88
C LEU A 998 -16.53 6.57 -7.50
N PHE A 999 -17.52 6.21 -6.70
CA PHE A 999 -17.75 4.84 -6.28
C PHE A 999 -19.08 4.31 -6.83
N SER A 1000 -19.03 3.20 -7.58
CA SER A 1000 -20.20 2.44 -8.03
C SER A 1000 -20.35 1.18 -7.18
N PRO A 1001 -21.36 1.11 -6.29
CA PRO A 1001 -21.65 -0.09 -5.53
C PRO A 1001 -22.15 -1.23 -6.43
N THR A 1002 -22.68 -0.91 -7.64
CA THR A 1002 -23.23 -1.86 -8.63
C THR A 1002 -24.50 -2.58 -8.20
N TYR A 1003 -24.67 -2.78 -6.90
CA TYR A 1003 -25.87 -3.35 -6.32
C TYR A 1003 -27.09 -2.48 -6.57
N SER A 1004 -28.24 -3.15 -6.61
CA SER A 1004 -29.55 -2.52 -6.78
C SER A 1004 -30.54 -3.22 -5.88
N ARG A 1005 -31.74 -2.66 -5.78
CA ARG A 1005 -32.91 -3.27 -5.14
C ARG A 1005 -33.17 -4.73 -5.52
N HIS A 1006 -32.84 -5.14 -6.75
CA HIS A 1006 -33.04 -6.51 -7.24
C HIS A 1006 -31.96 -7.50 -6.77
N ASN A 1007 -30.82 -6.99 -6.29
CA ASN A 1007 -29.68 -7.81 -5.85
C ASN A 1007 -28.90 -7.02 -4.78
N LYS A 1008 -29.31 -7.19 -3.53
CA LYS A 1008 -28.79 -6.44 -2.36
C LYS A 1008 -27.48 -7.02 -1.79
N GLY A 1009 -26.64 -7.67 -2.60
CA GLY A 1009 -25.57 -8.53 -2.11
C GLY A 1009 -24.65 -7.91 -1.03
N SER A 1010 -24.10 -8.73 -0.13
CA SER A 1010 -23.41 -8.26 1.08
C SER A 1010 -21.90 -8.01 0.92
N PHE A 1011 -21.33 -8.25 -0.27
CA PHE A 1011 -19.87 -8.25 -0.47
C PHE A 1011 -19.16 -6.98 0.03
N ILE A 1012 -19.78 -5.80 -0.10
CA ILE A 1012 -19.21 -4.52 0.35
C ILE A 1012 -19.21 -4.42 1.89
N ASP A 1013 -20.16 -5.08 2.55
CA ASP A 1013 -20.35 -5.04 4.00
C ASP A 1013 -19.66 -6.18 4.75
N ASN A 1014 -19.23 -7.23 4.04
CA ASN A 1014 -18.54 -8.38 4.64
C ASN A 1014 -17.18 -8.00 5.25
N ASP A 1015 -16.49 -7.00 4.70
CA ASP A 1015 -15.18 -6.55 5.17
C ASP A 1015 -15.05 -5.02 5.09
N LYS A 1016 -14.53 -4.41 6.16
CA LYS A 1016 -14.37 -2.95 6.28
C LYS A 1016 -13.31 -2.38 5.33
N SER A 1017 -12.31 -3.17 4.96
CA SER A 1017 -11.14 -2.75 4.18
C SER A 1017 -11.53 -2.18 2.82
N MET A 1018 -12.59 -2.69 2.19
CA MET A 1018 -13.02 -2.26 0.87
C MET A 1018 -13.43 -0.79 0.84
N LEU A 1019 -14.37 -0.40 1.71
CA LEU A 1019 -14.81 0.99 1.81
C LEU A 1019 -13.77 1.88 2.49
N ASN A 1020 -13.01 1.35 3.47
CA ASN A 1020 -11.89 2.09 4.04
C ASN A 1020 -10.89 2.51 2.97
N VAL A 1021 -10.52 1.59 2.08
CA VAL A 1021 -9.65 1.90 0.95
C VAL A 1021 -10.36 2.81 -0.04
N ALA A 1022 -11.55 2.48 -0.55
CA ALA A 1022 -12.23 3.29 -1.57
C ALA A 1022 -12.40 4.76 -1.15
N VAL A 1023 -12.83 5.02 0.09
CA VAL A 1023 -13.06 6.39 0.61
C VAL A 1023 -11.75 7.14 0.82
N SER A 1024 -10.73 6.50 1.43
CA SER A 1024 -9.44 7.15 1.73
C SER A 1024 -8.54 7.45 0.50
N ARG A 1025 -8.99 7.08 -0.71
CA ARG A 1025 -8.34 7.47 -1.97
C ARG A 1025 -8.75 8.86 -2.45
N ALA A 1026 -9.88 9.37 -1.98
CA ALA A 1026 -10.35 10.72 -2.30
C ALA A 1026 -9.58 11.76 -1.47
N LYS A 1027 -8.97 12.73 -2.13
CA LYS A 1027 -8.41 13.91 -1.45
C LYS A 1027 -9.53 14.89 -1.12
N ASP A 1028 -10.36 15.22 -2.10
CA ASP A 1028 -11.26 16.37 -2.03
C ASP A 1028 -12.72 15.96 -2.02
N SER A 1029 -13.11 14.99 -2.86
CA SER A 1029 -14.50 14.53 -2.99
C SER A 1029 -14.60 13.03 -3.19
N PHE A 1030 -15.41 12.38 -2.35
CA PHE A 1030 -15.86 11.00 -2.53
C PHE A 1030 -17.34 10.99 -2.90
N LEU A 1031 -17.66 10.47 -4.09
CA LEU A 1031 -19.00 10.54 -4.67
C LEU A 1031 -19.55 9.14 -4.94
N VAL A 1032 -20.72 8.79 -4.40
CA VAL A 1032 -21.37 7.48 -4.62
C VAL A 1032 -22.44 7.57 -5.70
N PHE A 1033 -22.33 6.73 -6.72
CA PHE A 1033 -23.27 6.64 -7.84
C PHE A 1033 -23.95 5.28 -7.81
N GLY A 1034 -25.18 5.20 -7.30
CA GLY A 1034 -25.88 3.93 -7.16
C GLY A 1034 -27.25 4.06 -6.49
N ASP A 1035 -27.86 2.93 -6.17
CA ASP A 1035 -29.20 2.87 -5.57
C ASP A 1035 -29.15 3.21 -4.07
N MET A 1036 -29.59 4.42 -3.70
CA MET A 1036 -29.50 4.93 -2.33
C MET A 1036 -30.43 4.20 -1.35
N SER A 1037 -31.40 3.42 -1.84
CA SER A 1037 -32.25 2.60 -0.97
C SER A 1037 -31.49 1.47 -0.26
N LEU A 1038 -30.29 1.15 -0.73
CA LEU A 1038 -29.40 0.16 -0.10
C LEU A 1038 -28.62 0.74 1.08
N PHE A 1039 -28.60 2.06 1.25
CA PHE A 1039 -27.81 2.76 2.24
C PHE A 1039 -28.68 3.12 3.46
N ASN A 1040 -28.72 2.21 4.44
CA ASN A 1040 -29.54 2.38 5.64
C ASN A 1040 -28.74 3.01 6.80
N ARG A 1041 -29.11 4.23 7.23
CA ARG A 1041 -28.45 4.95 8.35
C ARG A 1041 -28.52 4.25 9.70
N GLN A 1042 -29.50 3.36 9.90
CA GLN A 1042 -29.65 2.60 11.13
C GLN A 1042 -28.76 1.34 11.16
N SER A 1043 -28.22 0.94 10.00
CA SER A 1043 -27.31 -0.20 9.92
C SER A 1043 -25.94 0.17 10.49
N ILE A 1044 -25.35 -0.75 11.25
CA ILE A 1044 -23.96 -0.69 11.71
C ILE A 1044 -22.96 -1.21 10.67
N SER A 1045 -23.45 -1.64 9.50
CA SER A 1045 -22.61 -2.11 8.39
C SER A 1045 -21.73 -0.98 7.82
N PRO A 1046 -20.63 -1.30 7.12
CA PRO A 1046 -19.80 -0.32 6.43
C PRO A 1046 -20.59 0.66 5.55
N THR A 1047 -21.57 0.17 4.76
CA THR A 1047 -22.48 1.00 3.95
C THR A 1047 -23.45 1.82 4.80
N GLY A 1048 -23.93 1.26 5.91
CA GLY A 1048 -24.80 1.95 6.86
C GLY A 1048 -24.11 3.13 7.53
N LEU A 1049 -22.86 2.96 7.96
CA LEU A 1049 -22.04 4.05 8.46
C LEU A 1049 -21.78 5.10 7.36
N LEU A 1050 -21.47 4.68 6.14
CA LEU A 1050 -21.21 5.58 5.02
C LEU A 1050 -22.42 6.48 4.73
N SER A 1051 -23.62 5.91 4.83
CA SER A 1051 -24.87 6.64 4.63
C SER A 1051 -25.06 7.81 5.62
N LYS A 1052 -24.53 7.72 6.84
CA LYS A 1052 -24.57 8.83 7.81
C LYS A 1052 -23.84 10.07 7.28
N TYR A 1053 -22.68 9.85 6.65
CA TYR A 1053 -21.86 10.92 6.07
C TYR A 1053 -22.41 11.41 4.73
N LEU A 1054 -22.87 10.49 3.86
CA LEU A 1054 -23.46 10.88 2.58
C LEU A 1054 -24.71 11.74 2.76
N PHE A 1055 -25.54 11.42 3.74
CA PHE A 1055 -26.81 12.09 3.95
C PHE A 1055 -26.79 13.14 5.07
N GLU A 1056 -25.59 13.56 5.50
CA GLU A 1056 -25.41 14.56 6.55
C GLU A 1056 -25.95 15.95 6.15
N ASN A 1057 -25.83 16.30 4.87
CA ASN A 1057 -26.25 17.58 4.32
C ASN A 1057 -27.02 17.40 3.02
N GLU A 1058 -28.09 18.16 2.81
CA GLU A 1058 -28.87 18.16 1.56
C GLU A 1058 -28.00 18.54 0.34
N LYS A 1059 -26.97 19.37 0.52
CA LYS A 1059 -26.00 19.74 -0.52
C LYS A 1059 -25.15 18.56 -1.03
N ASN A 1060 -25.18 17.41 -0.35
CA ASN A 1060 -24.45 16.21 -0.78
C ASN A 1060 -25.16 15.48 -1.94
N GLU A 1061 -26.46 15.71 -2.15
CA GLU A 1061 -27.19 15.15 -3.28
C GLU A 1061 -26.78 15.87 -4.58
N LEU A 1062 -26.27 15.09 -5.55
CA LEU A 1062 -25.91 15.59 -6.87
C LEU A 1062 -27.15 15.60 -7.78
N SER A 1063 -27.25 16.62 -8.63
CA SER A 1063 -28.36 16.74 -9.59
C SER A 1063 -28.03 16.15 -10.96
N TYR A 1064 -29.05 15.66 -11.65
CA TYR A 1064 -28.94 15.24 -13.05
C TYR A 1064 -28.83 16.43 -14.00
N GLU A 1065 -27.85 16.39 -14.93
CA GLU A 1065 -27.78 17.40 -15.99
C GLU A 1065 -28.71 17.07 -17.17
N HIS A 1066 -29.36 18.10 -17.70
CA HIS A 1066 -30.37 18.06 -18.78
C HIS A 1066 -29.97 17.21 -20.00
N GLN A 1067 -28.68 17.16 -20.34
CA GLN A 1067 -28.19 16.49 -21.55
C GLN A 1067 -28.22 14.96 -21.51
N TYR A 1068 -28.53 14.34 -20.35
CA TYR A 1068 -28.55 12.88 -20.16
C TYR A 1068 -29.94 12.26 -20.11
N SER A 1069 -31.00 13.03 -20.34
CA SER A 1069 -32.37 12.51 -20.27
C SER A 1069 -32.64 11.30 -21.19
N LYS A 1070 -31.90 11.17 -22.30
CA LYS A 1070 -31.90 9.98 -23.18
C LYS A 1070 -31.06 8.79 -22.66
N ILE A 1071 -30.06 9.06 -21.82
CA ILE A 1071 -29.11 8.07 -21.26
C ILE A 1071 -29.68 7.41 -20.00
N PHE A 1072 -30.61 8.06 -19.30
CA PHE A 1072 -31.27 7.53 -18.10
C PHE A 1072 -32.32 6.43 -18.36
N LEU A 1073 -32.47 5.96 -19.61
CA LEU A 1073 -33.46 4.94 -19.93
C LEU A 1073 -33.01 3.55 -19.46
N ARG A 1074 -33.80 2.95 -18.56
CA ARG A 1074 -33.81 1.51 -18.33
C ARG A 1074 -34.37 0.78 -19.55
N GLU A 1075 -33.49 0.27 -20.40
CA GLU A 1075 -33.86 -0.43 -21.64
C GLU A 1075 -34.80 -1.61 -21.41
N ASP A 1076 -34.70 -2.26 -20.25
CA ASP A 1076 -35.59 -3.36 -19.84
C ASP A 1076 -37.03 -2.91 -19.55
N LEU A 1077 -37.26 -1.62 -19.29
CA LEU A 1077 -38.59 -1.03 -19.04
C LEU A 1077 -39.18 -0.36 -20.28
N VAL A 1078 -38.46 -0.31 -21.40
CA VAL A 1078 -38.91 0.33 -22.64
C VAL A 1078 -39.95 -0.55 -23.35
N SER A 1079 -41.17 -0.04 -23.50
CA SER A 1079 -42.18 -0.65 -24.36
C SER A 1079 -41.98 -0.21 -25.81
N LYS A 1080 -42.17 -1.14 -26.76
CA LYS A 1080 -42.18 -0.82 -28.20
C LYS A 1080 -43.42 -0.04 -28.63
N GLU A 1081 -44.55 -0.26 -27.95
CA GLU A 1081 -45.83 0.38 -28.26
C GLU A 1081 -45.95 1.74 -27.58
N ASN A 1082 -45.42 1.87 -26.37
CA ASN A 1082 -45.45 3.10 -25.57
C ASN A 1082 -44.03 3.54 -25.21
N PRO A 1083 -43.36 4.34 -26.06
CA PRO A 1083 -42.00 4.78 -25.78
C PRO A 1083 -41.94 5.67 -24.53
N PRO A 1084 -40.85 5.60 -23.74
CA PRO A 1084 -40.72 6.40 -22.52
C PRO A 1084 -40.83 7.90 -22.78
N LYS A 1085 -41.57 8.60 -21.92
CA LYS A 1085 -41.74 10.05 -21.97
C LYS A 1085 -40.88 10.73 -20.91
N ILE A 1086 -40.19 11.80 -21.28
CA ILE A 1086 -39.34 12.56 -20.36
C ILE A 1086 -40.09 13.83 -19.94
N LEU A 1087 -40.07 14.14 -18.64
CA LEU A 1087 -40.62 15.35 -18.03
C LEU A 1087 -39.46 16.24 -17.57
N MET A 1088 -39.43 17.50 -18.00
CA MET A 1088 -38.25 18.38 -17.90
C MET A 1088 -38.42 19.58 -16.96
N ASN A 1089 -39.66 19.87 -16.54
CA ASN A 1089 -39.98 21.05 -15.74
C ASN A 1089 -41.23 20.81 -14.89
N TYR A 1090 -41.47 21.67 -13.89
CA TYR A 1090 -42.60 21.52 -12.99
C TYR A 1090 -43.95 21.52 -13.72
N LYS A 1091 -44.11 22.23 -14.85
CA LYS A 1091 -45.38 22.28 -15.58
C LYS A 1091 -45.72 20.92 -16.19
N GLU A 1092 -44.72 20.25 -16.75
CA GLU A 1092 -44.86 18.90 -17.30
C GLU A 1092 -45.12 17.85 -16.20
N HIS A 1093 -44.45 17.96 -15.05
CA HIS A 1093 -44.70 17.11 -13.89
C HIS A 1093 -46.10 17.33 -13.32
N ASP A 1094 -46.53 18.58 -13.16
CA ASP A 1094 -47.86 18.92 -12.67
C ASP A 1094 -48.94 18.40 -13.63
N ALA A 1095 -48.75 18.54 -14.95
CA ALA A 1095 -49.66 18.00 -15.95
C ALA A 1095 -49.73 16.47 -15.91
N PHE A 1096 -48.58 15.80 -15.79
CA PHE A 1096 -48.50 14.35 -15.66
C PHE A 1096 -49.24 13.87 -14.40
N LEU A 1097 -48.95 14.44 -13.24
CA LEU A 1097 -49.56 14.00 -11.98
C LEU A 1097 -51.08 14.23 -11.98
N LYS A 1098 -51.55 15.34 -12.56
CA LYS A 1098 -52.99 15.61 -12.77
C LYS A 1098 -53.65 14.55 -13.66
N ASN A 1099 -52.99 14.13 -14.74
CA ASN A 1099 -53.49 13.05 -15.59
C ASN A 1099 -53.55 11.71 -14.83
N ILE A 1100 -52.53 11.38 -14.04
CA ILE A 1100 -52.51 10.16 -13.22
C ILE A 1100 -53.71 10.13 -12.27
N PHE A 1101 -54.00 11.24 -11.58
CA PHE A 1101 -55.18 11.31 -10.71
C PHE A 1101 -56.50 11.11 -11.47
N ASN A 1102 -56.59 11.54 -12.73
CA ASN A 1102 -57.81 11.43 -13.52
C ASN A 1102 -58.02 10.06 -14.17
N GLU A 1103 -56.93 9.39 -14.55
CA GLU A 1103 -56.98 8.13 -15.30
C GLU A 1103 -56.90 6.87 -14.43
N ALA A 1104 -56.40 6.96 -13.20
CA ALA A 1104 -56.22 5.80 -12.32
C ALA A 1104 -57.56 5.13 -11.98
N THR A 1105 -57.61 3.80 -12.09
CA THR A 1105 -58.83 3.03 -11.84
C THR A 1105 -58.78 2.24 -10.53
N ASN A 1106 -57.61 1.72 -10.14
CA ASN A 1106 -57.45 0.85 -8.98
C ASN A 1106 -56.61 1.50 -7.88
N ARG A 1107 -55.39 1.98 -8.20
CA ARG A 1107 -54.45 2.53 -7.22
C ARG A 1107 -53.53 3.61 -7.77
N ILE A 1108 -53.11 4.50 -6.89
CA ILE A 1108 -52.03 5.46 -7.11
C ILE A 1108 -51.04 5.32 -5.95
N VAL A 1109 -49.76 5.13 -6.27
CA VAL A 1109 -48.69 5.11 -5.26
C VAL A 1109 -47.75 6.27 -5.54
N ILE A 1110 -47.54 7.14 -4.54
CA ILE A 1110 -46.63 8.28 -4.63
C ILE A 1110 -45.55 8.12 -3.58
N ILE A 1111 -44.30 8.06 -4.00
CA ILE A 1111 -43.14 8.06 -3.13
C ILE A 1111 -42.53 9.46 -3.20
N SER A 1112 -42.62 10.21 -2.10
CA SER A 1112 -42.11 11.58 -2.00
C SER A 1112 -41.41 11.75 -0.66
N PRO A 1113 -40.07 11.87 -0.61
CA PRO A 1113 -39.33 11.99 0.65
C PRO A 1113 -39.80 13.18 1.48
N TRP A 1114 -40.05 14.31 0.81
CA TRP A 1114 -40.59 15.53 1.42
C TRP A 1114 -42.06 15.72 1.03
N ILE A 1115 -42.87 16.12 2.00
CA ILE A 1115 -44.28 16.49 1.79
C ILE A 1115 -44.62 17.75 2.58
N ILE A 1116 -45.29 18.70 1.93
CA ILE A 1116 -45.70 19.96 2.56
C ILE A 1116 -47.13 20.27 2.14
N TYR A 1117 -48.08 20.27 3.08
CA TYR A 1117 -49.49 20.46 2.75
C TYR A 1117 -49.79 21.80 2.06
N SER A 1118 -49.15 22.90 2.50
CA SER A 1118 -49.33 24.21 1.86
C SER A 1118 -48.91 24.20 0.38
N THR A 1119 -47.94 23.36 0.02
CA THR A 1119 -47.53 23.15 -1.37
C THR A 1119 -48.56 22.31 -2.13
N ILE A 1120 -49.09 21.25 -1.51
CA ILE A 1120 -50.15 20.41 -2.10
C ILE A 1120 -51.40 21.24 -2.41
N GLU A 1121 -51.85 22.06 -1.45
CA GLU A 1121 -53.02 22.94 -1.58
C GLU A 1121 -52.81 24.02 -2.65
N LYS A 1122 -51.66 24.72 -2.60
CA LYS A 1122 -51.36 25.79 -3.55
C LYS A 1122 -51.36 25.33 -5.01
N ASN A 1123 -51.00 24.07 -5.25
CA ASN A 1123 -50.96 23.50 -6.60
C ASN A 1123 -52.27 22.79 -7.00
N GLY A 1124 -53.26 22.77 -6.10
CA GLY A 1124 -54.59 22.20 -6.32
C GLY A 1124 -54.63 20.67 -6.32
N TYR A 1125 -53.64 20.01 -5.71
CA TYR A 1125 -53.62 18.55 -5.60
C TYR A 1125 -54.54 18.03 -4.50
N ASP A 1126 -54.78 18.82 -3.45
CA ASP A 1126 -55.75 18.55 -2.38
C ASP A 1126 -57.14 18.20 -2.94
N LYS A 1127 -57.61 18.96 -3.94
CA LYS A 1127 -58.89 18.72 -4.63
C LYS A 1127 -58.91 17.42 -5.42
N LEU A 1128 -57.76 17.00 -5.95
CA LEU A 1128 -57.62 15.79 -6.77
C LEU A 1128 -57.45 14.53 -5.91
N LEU A 1129 -56.95 14.70 -4.68
CA LEU A 1129 -56.82 13.64 -3.68
C LEU A 1129 -58.18 13.28 -3.06
N SER A 1130 -59.10 14.25 -2.93
CA SER A 1130 -60.44 14.02 -2.36
C SER A 1130 -61.39 13.27 -3.33
N GLY A 1131 -62.16 12.31 -2.80
CA GLY A 1131 -63.33 11.74 -3.51
C GLY A 1131 -63.01 10.82 -4.70
N LYS A 1132 -61.82 10.20 -4.74
CA LYS A 1132 -61.43 9.24 -5.79
C LYS A 1132 -61.86 7.81 -5.43
N ASN A 1133 -62.24 7.04 -6.46
CA ASN A 1133 -62.52 5.61 -6.33
C ASN A 1133 -61.24 4.74 -6.29
N ALA A 1134 -60.08 5.28 -6.68
CA ALA A 1134 -58.80 4.57 -6.64
C ALA A 1134 -58.11 4.74 -5.27
N LYS A 1135 -57.47 3.68 -4.77
CA LYS A 1135 -56.72 3.73 -3.50
C LYS A 1135 -55.44 4.55 -3.65
N ILE A 1136 -55.28 5.63 -2.89
CA ILE A 1136 -54.10 6.49 -2.92
C ILE A 1136 -53.22 6.20 -1.70
N THR A 1137 -51.97 5.81 -1.94
CA THR A 1137 -50.97 5.58 -0.89
C THR A 1137 -49.76 6.48 -1.13
N ILE A 1138 -49.38 7.27 -0.12
CA ILE A 1138 -48.18 8.12 -0.12
C ILE A 1138 -47.14 7.51 0.81
N TYR A 1139 -45.94 7.26 0.30
CA TYR A 1139 -44.78 6.89 1.09
C TYR A 1139 -43.87 8.11 1.28
N THR A 1140 -43.52 8.43 2.52
CA THR A 1140 -42.69 9.60 2.86
C THR A 1140 -41.67 9.29 3.93
N ASP A 1141 -40.67 10.17 4.09
CA ASP A 1141 -39.59 10.00 5.07
C ASP A 1141 -39.82 10.85 6.32
N GLU A 1142 -39.68 10.26 7.50
CA GLU A 1142 -39.85 10.98 8.76
C GLU A 1142 -38.84 12.13 8.94
N LYS A 1143 -37.54 11.86 8.71
CA LYS A 1143 -36.47 12.79 9.04
C LYS A 1143 -36.40 13.97 8.08
N PHE A 1144 -36.68 13.75 6.80
CA PHE A 1144 -36.72 14.84 5.83
C PHE A 1144 -37.78 15.89 6.14
N ASN A 1145 -38.87 15.46 6.79
CA ASN A 1145 -39.97 16.34 7.17
C ASN A 1145 -39.92 16.83 8.63
N THR A 1146 -39.03 16.30 9.48
CA THR A 1146 -38.94 16.68 10.92
C THR A 1146 -37.61 17.31 11.33
N CYS A 1147 -36.57 17.24 10.48
CA CYS A 1147 -35.22 17.72 10.82
C CYS A 1147 -34.70 18.82 9.87
N THR A 1148 -33.85 19.68 10.42
CA THR A 1148 -33.03 20.65 9.66
C THR A 1148 -31.55 20.37 9.98
N GLN A 1149 -30.72 20.16 8.95
CA GLN A 1149 -29.32 19.72 9.12
C GLN A 1149 -29.19 18.51 10.06
N ASN A 1150 -30.11 17.54 9.92
CA ASN A 1150 -30.21 16.33 10.75
C ASN A 1150 -30.36 16.56 12.27
N LYS A 1151 -30.76 17.77 12.69
CA LYS A 1151 -31.22 18.06 14.05
C LYS A 1151 -32.74 18.21 14.08
N PRO A 1152 -33.43 17.72 15.13
CA PRO A 1152 -34.88 17.91 15.28
C PRO A 1152 -35.24 19.39 15.12
N ASP A 1153 -36.19 19.68 14.23
CA ASP A 1153 -36.70 21.01 13.98
C ASP A 1153 -38.19 21.01 14.29
N LYS A 1154 -38.52 21.58 15.45
CA LYS A 1154 -39.88 21.59 15.99
C LYS A 1154 -40.89 22.21 15.02
N LYS A 1155 -40.49 23.20 14.21
CA LYS A 1155 -41.38 23.85 13.25
C LYS A 1155 -41.72 22.91 12.08
N LYS A 1156 -40.71 22.19 11.59
CA LYS A 1156 -40.89 21.15 10.57
C LYS A 1156 -41.75 20.00 11.08
N GLU A 1157 -41.51 19.56 12.31
CA GLU A 1157 -42.30 18.52 12.98
C GLU A 1157 -43.79 18.91 13.08
N GLU A 1158 -44.09 20.13 13.53
CA GLU A 1158 -45.46 20.67 13.57
C GLU A 1158 -46.10 20.74 12.16
N GLU A 1159 -45.36 21.15 11.13
CA GLU A 1159 -45.83 21.20 9.75
C GLU A 1159 -46.07 19.81 9.15
N PHE A 1160 -45.25 18.83 9.51
CA PHE A 1160 -45.40 17.44 9.08
C PHE A 1160 -46.63 16.79 9.70
N GLU A 1161 -46.82 16.92 11.02
CA GLU A 1161 -48.02 16.45 11.73
C GLU A 1161 -49.30 17.05 11.15
N LEU A 1162 -49.29 18.36 10.86
CA LEU A 1162 -50.40 19.01 10.16
C LEU A 1162 -50.65 18.40 8.77
N THR A 1163 -49.58 18.13 8.02
CA THR A 1163 -49.65 17.54 6.68
C THR A 1163 -50.23 16.12 6.72
N LEU A 1164 -49.79 15.29 7.68
CA LEU A 1164 -50.31 13.93 7.89
C LEU A 1164 -51.80 13.94 8.22
N LYS A 1165 -52.22 14.82 9.14
CA LYS A 1165 -53.63 14.98 9.52
C LYS A 1165 -54.49 15.36 8.31
N LYS A 1166 -54.07 16.39 7.56
CA LYS A 1166 -54.81 16.87 6.39
C LYS A 1166 -54.91 15.83 5.27
N LEU A 1167 -53.85 15.08 5.01
CA LEU A 1167 -53.89 14.00 4.01
C LEU A 1167 -54.80 12.85 4.44
N LYS A 1168 -54.81 12.52 5.74
CA LYS A 1168 -55.74 11.53 6.32
C LYS A 1168 -57.20 11.98 6.20
N ASP A 1169 -57.48 13.25 6.44
CA ASP A 1169 -58.82 13.84 6.28
C ASP A 1169 -59.31 13.76 4.82
N LEU A 1170 -58.40 13.74 3.84
CA LEU A 1170 -58.69 13.56 2.41
C LEU A 1170 -58.86 12.08 2.00
N GLY A 1171 -58.75 11.13 2.94
CA GLY A 1171 -58.86 9.70 2.68
C GLY A 1171 -57.60 9.06 2.07
N VAL A 1172 -56.45 9.74 2.14
CA VAL A 1172 -55.17 9.26 1.62
C VAL A 1172 -54.43 8.46 2.69
N GLU A 1173 -53.93 7.27 2.32
CA GLU A 1173 -53.10 6.46 3.21
C GLU A 1173 -51.65 6.99 3.15
N VAL A 1174 -51.14 7.56 4.25
CA VAL A 1174 -49.74 7.99 4.33
C VAL A 1174 -48.95 7.00 5.17
N ILE A 1175 -47.90 6.42 4.59
CA ILE A 1175 -46.98 5.49 5.24
C ILE A 1175 -45.64 6.20 5.43
N VAL A 1176 -45.31 6.48 6.69
CA VAL A 1176 -44.03 7.08 7.07
C VAL A 1176 -43.00 5.97 7.27
N LYS A 1177 -41.88 6.06 6.55
CA LYS A 1177 -40.73 5.15 6.66
C LYS A 1177 -39.45 5.97 6.82
N ASN A 1178 -38.33 5.28 7.02
CA ASN A 1178 -37.01 5.90 7.08
C ASN A 1178 -36.17 5.53 5.83
N ASN A 1179 -35.35 6.46 5.37
CA ASN A 1179 -34.48 6.38 4.19
C ASN A 1179 -35.23 6.30 2.85
N ILE A 1180 -36.35 7.00 2.72
CA ILE A 1180 -37.00 7.17 1.41
C ILE A 1180 -36.31 8.33 0.68
N HIS A 1181 -35.61 8.03 -0.42
CA HIS A 1181 -34.99 9.03 -1.30
C HIS A 1181 -35.55 9.02 -2.73
N SER A 1182 -36.22 7.92 -3.10
CA SER A 1182 -36.87 7.73 -4.41
C SER A 1182 -38.05 8.67 -4.57
N LYS A 1183 -38.23 9.19 -5.79
CA LYS A 1183 -39.30 10.11 -6.14
C LYS A 1183 -40.08 9.50 -7.30
N ILE A 1184 -41.08 8.69 -6.95
CA ILE A 1184 -41.77 7.79 -7.87
C ILE A 1184 -43.28 8.03 -7.82
N VAL A 1185 -43.93 8.00 -8.98
CA VAL A 1185 -45.40 7.98 -9.09
C VAL A 1185 -45.80 6.77 -9.91
N VAL A 1186 -46.67 5.94 -9.36
CA VAL A 1186 -47.23 4.76 -10.02
C VAL A 1186 -48.73 4.95 -10.20
N LYS A 1187 -49.23 4.62 -11.40
CA LYS A 1187 -50.65 4.41 -11.68
C LYS A 1187 -50.88 2.93 -11.95
N ASP A 1188 -51.80 2.35 -11.18
CA ASP A 1188 -52.25 0.97 -11.33
C ASP A 1188 -51.06 -0.03 -11.39
N ASN A 1189 -50.87 -0.69 -12.53
CA ASN A 1189 -49.79 -1.64 -12.83
C ASN A 1189 -49.14 -1.39 -14.20
N ASP A 1190 -49.47 -0.28 -14.85
CA ASP A 1190 -49.18 -0.04 -16.26
C ASP A 1190 -48.39 1.25 -16.53
N THR A 1191 -48.22 2.11 -15.52
CA THR A 1191 -47.50 3.38 -15.64
C THR A 1191 -46.67 3.64 -14.39
N MET A 1192 -45.39 3.97 -14.59
CA MET A 1192 -44.47 4.34 -13.53
C MET A 1192 -43.60 5.52 -13.97
N CYS A 1193 -43.60 6.58 -13.18
CA CYS A 1193 -42.72 7.73 -13.36
C CYS A 1193 -41.66 7.75 -12.26
N ILE A 1194 -40.39 7.81 -12.66
CA ILE A 1194 -39.23 7.83 -11.76
C ILE A 1194 -38.40 9.07 -12.09
N GLY A 1195 -37.96 9.81 -11.08
CA GLY A 1195 -37.04 10.92 -11.34
C GLY A 1195 -36.54 11.65 -10.11
N SER A 1196 -36.21 12.91 -10.33
CA SER A 1196 -35.68 13.84 -9.34
C SER A 1196 -36.74 14.80 -8.80
N PHE A 1197 -37.98 14.73 -9.29
CA PHE A 1197 -39.01 15.72 -8.96
C PHE A 1197 -39.66 15.48 -7.59
N ASN A 1198 -39.58 16.47 -6.71
CA ASN A 1198 -40.21 16.41 -5.39
C ASN A 1198 -41.71 16.77 -5.48
N TRP A 1199 -42.54 15.77 -5.79
CA TRP A 1199 -43.96 15.92 -6.14
C TRP A 1199 -44.77 16.84 -5.21
N PHE A 1200 -44.57 16.73 -3.89
CA PHE A 1200 -45.36 17.44 -2.87
C PHE A 1200 -44.62 18.53 -2.09
N SER A 1201 -43.40 18.90 -2.50
CA SER A 1201 -42.64 19.98 -1.84
C SER A 1201 -41.90 20.92 -2.80
N ALA A 1202 -41.76 20.58 -4.09
CA ALA A 1202 -41.04 21.41 -5.06
C ALA A 1202 -41.67 22.82 -5.21
N GLN A 1203 -40.84 23.87 -5.31
CA GLN A 1203 -41.33 25.22 -5.59
C GLN A 1203 -41.53 25.44 -7.10
N ARG A 1204 -42.62 26.12 -7.47
CA ARG A 1204 -43.00 26.40 -8.88
C ARG A 1204 -42.56 27.79 -9.37
N GLY A 1205 -41.83 28.56 -8.56
CA GLY A 1205 -41.34 29.90 -8.90
C GLY A 1205 -40.35 30.45 -7.86
N GLY A 1206 -39.63 31.52 -8.23
CA GLY A 1206 -38.58 32.15 -7.40
C GLY A 1206 -37.18 31.55 -7.61
N LYS A 1207 -36.21 31.97 -6.79
CA LYS A 1207 -34.80 31.54 -6.86
C LYS A 1207 -34.59 30.03 -6.64
N TYR A 1208 -35.59 29.34 -6.08
CA TYR A 1208 -35.54 27.93 -5.72
C TYR A 1208 -36.32 27.01 -6.69
N CYS A 1209 -36.70 27.52 -7.87
CA CYS A 1209 -37.30 26.70 -8.93
C CYS A 1209 -36.21 25.86 -9.61
N ASN A 1210 -36.12 24.58 -9.25
CA ASN A 1210 -35.11 23.66 -9.79
C ASN A 1210 -35.52 23.08 -11.15
N THR A 1211 -34.52 22.77 -11.97
CA THR A 1211 -34.66 22.06 -13.24
C THR A 1211 -34.58 20.55 -13.02
N GLU A 1212 -35.71 19.93 -12.66
CA GLU A 1212 -35.81 18.51 -12.34
C GLU A 1212 -36.28 17.66 -13.54
N HIS A 1213 -35.81 16.42 -13.58
CA HIS A 1213 -36.08 15.45 -14.65
C HIS A 1213 -36.73 14.19 -14.10
N SER A 1214 -37.78 13.71 -14.78
CA SER A 1214 -38.37 12.39 -14.54
C SER A 1214 -38.68 11.67 -15.84
N ILE A 1215 -38.64 10.34 -15.81
CA ILE A 1215 -38.98 9.48 -16.94
C ILE A 1215 -40.25 8.72 -16.59
N VAL A 1216 -41.18 8.70 -17.54
CA VAL A 1216 -42.43 7.93 -17.49
C VAL A 1216 -42.26 6.69 -18.36
N TYR A 1217 -42.44 5.52 -17.76
CA TYR A 1217 -42.53 4.24 -18.43
C TYR A 1217 -43.98 3.75 -18.45
N GLN A 1218 -44.40 3.14 -19.56
CA GLN A 1218 -45.77 2.66 -19.77
C GLN A 1218 -45.78 1.30 -20.49
N GLY A 1219 -46.62 0.36 -20.03
CA GLY A 1219 -46.81 -0.96 -20.64
C GLY A 1219 -46.88 -2.12 -19.63
N GLU A 1220 -47.14 -3.33 -20.12
CA GLU A 1220 -47.21 -4.52 -19.25
C GLU A 1220 -45.83 -4.93 -18.69
N ASN A 1221 -44.76 -4.60 -19.41
CA ASN A 1221 -43.37 -4.92 -19.05
C ASN A 1221 -42.87 -4.26 -17.76
N ILE A 1222 -43.58 -3.25 -17.23
CA ILE A 1222 -43.20 -2.58 -15.99
C ILE A 1222 -43.91 -3.10 -14.74
N LYS A 1223 -44.88 -4.01 -14.90
CA LYS A 1223 -45.65 -4.55 -13.77
C LYS A 1223 -44.76 -5.19 -12.70
N GLU A 1224 -43.77 -5.97 -13.13
CA GLU A 1224 -42.80 -6.62 -12.22
C GLU A 1224 -41.96 -5.58 -11.45
N GLU A 1225 -41.57 -4.50 -12.10
CA GLU A 1225 -40.81 -3.40 -11.49
C GLU A 1225 -41.67 -2.66 -10.45
N ILE A 1226 -42.94 -2.35 -10.79
CA ILE A 1226 -43.90 -1.73 -9.87
C ILE A 1226 -44.08 -2.60 -8.61
N ASP A 1227 -44.28 -3.91 -8.78
CA ASP A 1227 -44.47 -4.83 -7.66
C ASP A 1227 -43.21 -4.93 -6.80
N ASN A 1228 -42.02 -4.91 -7.41
CA ASN A 1228 -40.75 -4.87 -6.69
C ASN A 1228 -40.57 -3.59 -5.87
N VAL A 1229 -40.87 -2.43 -6.44
CA VAL A 1229 -40.82 -1.13 -5.73
C VAL A 1229 -41.75 -1.15 -4.52
N ILE A 1230 -42.99 -1.62 -4.70
CA ILE A 1230 -43.99 -1.66 -3.62
C ILE A 1230 -43.61 -2.67 -2.54
N ASN A 1231 -43.11 -3.86 -2.91
CA ASN A 1231 -42.73 -4.89 -1.95
C ASN A 1231 -41.57 -4.47 -1.04
N GLN A 1232 -40.72 -3.54 -1.48
CA GLN A 1232 -39.66 -3.02 -0.62
C GLN A 1232 -40.12 -1.94 0.36
N LEU A 1233 -41.26 -1.32 0.10
CA LEU A 1233 -41.83 -0.31 0.98
C LEU A 1233 -42.72 -0.92 2.07
N LYS A 1234 -43.12 -2.20 1.90
CA LYS A 1234 -43.72 -3.02 2.96
C LYS A 1234 -42.67 -3.29 4.03
#